data_AF-A0A1J4NN87-F1
#
_entry.id   AF-A0A1J4NN87-F1
#
_cell.length_a   1.000
_cell.length_b   1.000
_cell.length_c   1.000
_cell.angle_alpha   90.00
_cell.angle_beta   90.00
_cell.angle_gamma   90.00
#
_symmetry.space_group_name_H-M   'P 1'
#
loop_
_entity.id
_entity.type
_entity.pdbx_description
1 polymer ?
#
loop_
_entity_poly.entity_id
_entity_poly.type
_entity_poly.pdbx_seq_one_letter_code
_entity_poly.pdbx_strand_id
1 'polypeptide(L)'
;MHGGIVVGPEPGKPGESTEPAVGGARGESAGRAAGSPRGGSAEQVARGARGASPSGPGRIVQRFGRLGILETAPDGSARTDPGSVRASADDLTPDDLEGLSDTERLAVEALRLRESADFRAAKQQRTRDGESWDLGDCTGFVAPPEAGLTAAAVTRPTSAQFEGRVGLGVVFVSGPGELAISAAEQAKIVAELQEGIGWYITVAPATVGLSYVWTVATVDLDLPKADLDLDAREQYWLAPTLKQLRTQTVLDYVEDLRNSHATDWAYCAFFTKYPLRHPGYAQLGGPYLVMDTSGSTWGPDNIDRVFAHETGHIFGCPDEYEKAPCACGDLFGRFNVPNGNCETRAAGRGVPCIMKVNDFQLCDYTPSHLGWSVQGPLLNHNSSLVADIAGGSRGDGAAALQWPYAAGSNQRFHLQAVGNGELRVVADHSGKVLTVSGGSTQEGADVVQWVWDDRDHQRFTLEDAGGGVYRLRAKHSGLVLDVAAPQGKNGSRLVQSTYTGVPHQQWTYRGQWIMALHSGKVMDVRGGSVDDGAQGVQFSPGVGDNQRFLVESVGDGYVRLVAAHSGKVLDVAGGSQDNGAQLVQWPWSGGDNQRFQIIPVSDGYSRIVAKHSGKVLDVQYSSVDDSVSVVQWDWNLGANQRWKLL
;
A
#
# COMPACT_ATOMS: atom_id res chain seq x y z
N MET A 1 6.76 17.98 11.65
CA MET A 1 5.44 18.60 11.94
C MET A 1 5.60 19.64 13.04
N HIS A 2 4.91 20.79 12.98
CA HIS A 2 4.86 21.78 14.07
C HIS A 2 3.39 22.09 14.40
N GLY A 3 2.70 21.11 14.98
CA GLY A 3 1.26 21.17 15.23
C GLY A 3 0.95 21.28 16.71
N GLY A 4 -0.17 21.95 17.02
CA GLY A 4 -0.63 22.12 18.39
C GLY A 4 -0.97 20.79 19.08
N ILE A 5 -0.86 20.77 20.41
CA ILE A 5 -1.27 19.66 21.26
C ILE A 5 -2.67 19.91 21.82
N VAL A 6 -3.49 18.86 21.89
CA VAL A 6 -4.84 18.91 22.45
C VAL A 6 -4.96 17.93 23.61
N VAL A 7 -5.66 18.34 24.67
CA VAL A 7 -6.00 17.48 25.81
C VAL A 7 -7.48 17.09 25.71
N GLY A 8 -7.75 15.80 25.57
CA GLY A 8 -9.10 15.24 25.51
C GLY A 8 -9.61 14.74 26.87
N PRO A 9 -10.92 14.45 26.99
CA PRO A 9 -11.45 13.74 28.14
C PRO A 9 -10.87 12.31 28.21
N GLU A 10 -10.80 11.72 29.41
CA GLU A 10 -10.32 10.35 29.61
C GLU A 10 -11.09 9.36 28.70
N PRO A 11 -10.40 8.41 28.03
CA PRO A 11 -11.08 7.39 27.25
C PRO A 11 -11.88 6.47 28.18
N GLY A 12 -13.21 6.58 28.12
CA GLY A 12 -14.13 5.78 28.93
C GLY A 12 -14.09 4.30 28.56
N LYS A 13 -14.06 3.44 29.60
CA LYS A 13 -14.42 2.02 29.50
C LYS A 13 -15.78 1.86 28.79
N PRO A 14 -16.00 0.79 28.00
CA PRO A 14 -17.31 0.55 27.40
C PRO A 14 -18.34 0.39 28.51
N GLY A 15 -19.24 1.37 28.63
CA GLY A 15 -20.33 1.34 29.59
C GLY A 15 -21.37 0.31 29.16
N GLU A 16 -21.65 -0.65 30.05
CA GLU A 16 -22.85 -1.47 29.99
C GLU A 16 -24.08 -0.56 29.94
N SER A 17 -24.77 -0.55 28.81
CA SER A 17 -26.10 0.04 28.71
C SER A 17 -27.09 -0.91 29.40
N THR A 18 -27.48 -0.58 30.62
CA THR A 18 -28.64 -1.18 31.26
C THR A 18 -29.91 -0.59 30.64
N GLU A 19 -30.76 -1.47 30.09
CA GLU A 19 -32.15 -1.17 29.76
C GLU A 19 -32.90 -0.63 30.98
N PRO A 20 -34.05 0.04 30.73
CA PRO A 20 -35.24 -0.62 31.21
C PRO A 20 -36.36 -0.66 30.18
N ALA A 21 -36.96 -1.84 30.06
CA ALA A 21 -38.30 -2.03 29.53
C ALA A 21 -39.36 -1.53 30.52
N VAL A 22 -40.48 -1.03 29.99
CA VAL A 22 -41.88 -1.48 30.24
C VAL A 22 -42.86 -0.34 29.91
N GLY A 23 -43.87 -0.65 29.08
CA GLY A 23 -45.24 -0.17 29.35
C GLY A 23 -46.04 0.47 28.21
N GLY A 24 -46.76 -0.37 27.44
CA GLY A 24 -48.22 -0.26 27.37
C GLY A 24 -48.92 0.70 26.37
N ALA A 25 -49.33 0.11 25.25
CA ALA A 25 -50.70 0.08 24.70
C ALA A 25 -51.40 1.32 24.08
N ARG A 26 -51.72 1.12 22.78
CA ARG A 26 -53.02 1.31 22.06
C ARG A 26 -53.64 2.72 21.92
N GLY A 27 -53.94 3.07 20.67
CA GLY A 27 -54.98 4.04 20.30
C GLY A 27 -55.08 4.25 18.79
N GLU A 28 -56.17 3.78 18.20
CA GLU A 28 -56.53 3.84 16.78
C GLU A 28 -56.84 5.26 16.28
N SER A 29 -56.73 5.47 14.95
CA SER A 29 -57.83 5.90 14.06
C SER A 29 -57.45 6.94 12.99
N ALA A 30 -58.15 6.81 11.86
CA ALA A 30 -57.91 7.40 10.55
C ALA A 30 -58.43 8.84 10.37
N GLY A 31 -57.97 9.54 9.33
CA GLY A 31 -58.61 10.77 8.87
C GLY A 31 -57.98 11.36 7.61
N ARG A 32 -58.73 11.36 6.50
CA ARG A 32 -58.37 11.81 5.15
C ARG A 32 -58.38 13.35 4.99
N ALA A 33 -57.49 13.80 4.09
CA ALA A 33 -57.63 14.77 2.99
C ALA A 33 -58.58 15.99 3.08
N ALA A 34 -57.98 17.17 2.83
CA ALA A 34 -58.40 18.28 1.94
C ALA A 34 -57.49 19.48 2.31
N GLY A 35 -57.03 20.41 1.47
CA GLY A 35 -57.27 20.77 0.08
C GLY A 35 -56.40 22.02 -0.18
N SER A 36 -55.81 22.12 -1.37
CA SER A 36 -55.21 23.36 -1.91
C SER A 36 -56.31 24.43 -2.08
N PRO A 37 -56.06 25.76 -2.21
CA PRO A 37 -55.35 26.25 -3.43
C PRO A 37 -54.73 27.69 -3.41
N ARG A 38 -54.01 27.99 -4.51
CA ARG A 38 -53.83 29.30 -5.21
C ARG A 38 -52.62 30.21 -4.92
N GLY A 39 -52.07 30.69 -6.06
CA GLY A 39 -51.28 31.91 -6.25
C GLY A 39 -49.77 31.66 -6.14
N GLY A 40 -48.89 32.03 -7.05
CA GLY A 40 -48.91 32.93 -8.20
C GLY A 40 -47.43 33.14 -8.60
N SER A 41 -47.21 33.31 -9.89
CA SER A 41 -45.99 33.59 -10.65
C SER A 41 -44.78 34.29 -9.98
N ALA A 42 -43.59 33.78 -10.38
CA ALA A 42 -42.37 34.48 -10.82
C ALA A 42 -41.61 35.43 -9.86
N GLU A 43 -40.37 35.07 -9.52
CA GLU A 43 -39.15 35.82 -9.91
C GLU A 43 -37.85 35.13 -9.44
N GLN A 44 -36.79 35.34 -10.22
CA GLN A 44 -35.44 34.82 -10.04
C GLN A 44 -34.78 35.34 -8.76
N VAL A 45 -34.10 34.45 -8.01
CA VAL A 45 -32.92 34.83 -7.23
C VAL A 45 -31.85 33.76 -7.41
N ALA A 46 -30.79 34.13 -8.14
CA ALA A 46 -29.51 33.45 -8.12
C ALA A 46 -28.86 33.56 -6.73
N ARG A 47 -28.37 32.43 -6.20
CA ARG A 47 -27.36 32.25 -5.12
C ARG A 47 -27.39 30.76 -4.78
N GLY A 48 -26.34 29.95 -4.84
CA GLY A 48 -24.94 30.14 -5.15
C GLY A 48 -24.31 28.75 -5.02
N ALA A 49 -23.34 28.44 -5.86
CA ALA A 49 -22.54 27.24 -5.79
C ALA A 49 -22.00 27.02 -4.37
N ARG A 50 -22.22 25.84 -3.79
CA ARG A 50 -21.35 25.29 -2.76
C ARG A 50 -20.53 24.17 -3.38
N GLY A 51 -19.53 24.57 -4.15
CA GLY A 51 -18.28 23.83 -4.23
C GLY A 51 -17.31 24.50 -3.27
N ALA A 52 -16.91 23.80 -2.19
CA ALA A 52 -15.71 24.07 -1.41
C ALA A 52 -15.41 22.89 -0.46
N SER A 53 -14.12 22.54 -0.45
CA SER A 53 -13.35 21.50 0.25
C SER A 53 -13.74 21.07 1.67
N PRO A 54 -13.34 19.85 2.11
CA PRO A 54 -13.44 19.45 3.50
C PRO A 54 -12.42 20.26 4.33
N SER A 55 -12.90 21.22 5.11
CA SER A 55 -12.09 21.98 6.07
C SER A 55 -12.73 21.85 7.45
N GLY A 56 -12.43 20.73 8.11
CA GLY A 56 -12.75 20.49 9.52
C GLY A 56 -11.65 21.00 10.47
N PRO A 57 -11.89 20.99 11.80
CA PRO A 57 -10.87 21.28 12.81
C PRO A 57 -9.66 20.34 12.66
N GLY A 58 -8.46 20.79 13.08
CA GLY A 58 -7.21 20.04 12.95
C GLY A 58 -7.36 18.57 13.36
N ARG A 59 -6.92 17.65 12.49
CA ARG A 59 -7.02 16.20 12.72
C ARG A 59 -5.99 15.75 13.73
N ILE A 60 -6.37 14.96 14.73
CA ILE A 60 -5.39 14.34 15.65
C ILE A 60 -4.72 13.18 14.92
N VAL A 61 -3.40 13.29 14.73
CA VAL A 61 -2.60 12.33 13.95
C VAL A 61 -1.75 11.41 14.81
N GLN A 62 -1.46 11.80 16.05
CA GLN A 62 -0.81 10.94 17.03
C GLN A 62 -1.51 11.11 18.37
N ARG A 63 -1.87 10.01 19.02
CA ARG A 63 -2.57 10.00 20.31
C ARG A 63 -1.80 9.21 21.35
N PHE A 64 -1.58 9.84 22.50
CA PHE A 64 -0.94 9.29 23.69
C PHE A 64 -1.93 9.40 24.85
N GLY A 65 -2.75 8.38 25.06
CA GLY A 65 -3.85 8.47 26.02
C GLY A 65 -4.77 9.66 25.72
N ARG A 66 -4.88 10.60 26.68
CA ARG A 66 -5.67 11.82 26.56
C ARG A 66 -5.01 12.92 25.72
N LEU A 67 -3.70 12.84 25.48
CA LEU A 67 -2.96 13.81 24.69
C LEU A 67 -3.01 13.48 23.20
N GLY A 68 -3.16 14.51 22.36
CA GLY A 68 -3.15 14.37 20.91
C GLY A 68 -2.27 15.42 20.24
N ILE A 69 -1.49 15.00 19.25
CA ILE A 69 -0.75 15.89 18.34
C ILE A 69 -1.60 16.11 17.09
N LEU A 70 -1.76 17.36 16.68
CA LEU A 70 -2.55 17.75 15.53
C LEU A 70 -1.74 17.80 14.23
N GLU A 71 -2.44 17.50 13.14
CA GLU A 71 -1.98 17.77 11.77
C GLU A 71 -1.94 19.27 11.51
N THR A 72 -0.84 19.74 10.92
CA THR A 72 -0.70 21.12 10.45
C THR A 72 -1.08 21.23 8.99
N ALA A 73 -1.85 22.24 8.62
CA ALA A 73 -1.98 22.61 7.22
C ALA A 73 -0.60 23.03 6.64
N PRO A 74 -0.37 22.91 5.33
CA PRO A 74 0.88 23.31 4.68
C PRO A 74 1.27 24.78 4.89
N ASP A 75 0.30 25.63 5.25
CA ASP A 75 0.49 27.06 5.57
C ASP A 75 0.81 27.32 7.05
N GLY A 76 0.97 26.27 7.86
CA GLY A 76 1.25 26.34 9.29
C GLY A 76 0.03 26.65 10.16
N SER A 77 -1.17 26.75 9.59
CA SER A 77 -2.38 27.03 10.38
C SER A 77 -2.98 25.73 10.96
N ALA A 78 -3.15 25.69 12.28
CA ALA A 78 -4.05 24.76 12.95
C ALA A 78 -5.37 25.52 13.19
N ARG A 79 -6.49 25.11 12.56
CA ARG A 79 -7.81 25.64 12.90
C ARG A 79 -8.43 24.79 13.99
N THR A 80 -8.61 25.37 15.16
CA THR A 80 -9.00 24.66 16.39
C THR A 80 -10.10 25.41 17.12
N ASP A 81 -10.91 24.68 17.90
CA ASP A 81 -11.90 25.28 18.79
C ASP A 81 -11.20 26.12 19.89
N PRO A 82 -11.77 27.26 20.31
CA PRO A 82 -11.21 28.03 21.42
C PRO A 82 -11.32 27.25 22.74
N GLY A 83 -10.20 26.79 23.29
CA GLY A 83 -10.10 26.37 24.70
C GLY A 83 -9.33 25.08 25.00
N SER A 84 -9.28 24.11 24.08
CA SER A 84 -8.69 22.78 24.32
C SER A 84 -7.37 22.51 23.59
N VAL A 85 -6.99 23.37 22.64
CA VAL A 85 -5.78 23.21 21.84
C VAL A 85 -4.73 24.24 22.25
N ARG A 86 -3.51 23.74 22.45
CA ARG A 86 -2.27 24.46 22.75
C ARG A 86 -1.38 24.48 21.52
N ALA A 87 -0.62 25.55 21.28
CA ALA A 87 0.22 25.64 20.07
C ALA A 87 1.55 24.88 20.22
N SER A 88 2.02 24.71 21.45
CA SER A 88 3.25 24.00 21.83
C SER A 88 3.04 23.15 23.08
N ALA A 89 3.92 22.16 23.32
CA ALA A 89 3.99 21.45 24.59
C ALA A 89 4.26 22.36 25.81
N ASP A 90 4.91 23.50 25.59
CA ASP A 90 5.18 24.49 26.65
C ASP A 90 3.96 25.33 27.02
N ASP A 91 2.90 25.31 26.22
CA ASP A 91 1.64 25.99 26.53
C ASP A 91 0.72 25.15 27.44
N LEU A 92 1.10 23.92 27.80
CA LEU A 92 0.34 23.06 28.72
C LEU A 92 0.31 23.67 30.14
N THR A 93 -0.87 23.72 30.75
CA THR A 93 -1.04 24.26 32.10
C THR A 93 -0.65 23.23 33.17
N PRO A 94 -0.44 23.65 34.44
CA PRO A 94 -0.25 22.69 35.54
C PRO A 94 -1.37 21.65 35.65
N ASP A 95 -2.62 22.06 35.41
CA ASP A 95 -3.79 21.16 35.42
C ASP A 95 -3.73 20.14 34.27
N ASP A 96 -3.25 20.57 33.09
CA ASP A 96 -3.06 19.68 31.93
C ASP A 96 -2.00 18.58 32.22
N LEU A 97 -1.03 18.88 33.10
CA LEU A 97 0.07 17.98 33.47
C LEU A 97 -0.24 17.09 34.69
N GLU A 98 -1.33 17.34 35.40
CA GLU A 98 -1.71 16.58 36.59
C GLU A 98 -2.23 15.18 36.21
N GLY A 99 -1.76 14.16 36.94
CA GLY A 99 -2.27 12.78 36.80
C GLY A 99 -1.92 12.08 35.49
N LEU A 100 -0.93 12.56 34.73
CA LEU A 100 -0.53 11.93 33.46
C LEU A 100 -0.09 10.48 33.68
N SER A 101 -0.41 9.60 32.73
CA SER A 101 0.21 8.28 32.65
C SER A 101 1.70 8.41 32.27
N ASP A 102 2.48 7.32 32.41
CA ASP A 102 3.88 7.30 31.96
C ASP A 102 4.01 7.59 30.45
N THR A 103 3.12 7.01 29.65
CA THR A 103 3.04 7.27 28.20
C THR A 103 2.77 8.75 27.91
N GLU A 104 1.83 9.36 28.61
CA GLU A 104 1.47 10.77 28.43
C GLU A 104 2.61 11.71 28.86
N ARG A 105 3.26 11.45 30.01
CA ARG A 105 4.42 12.23 30.46
C ARG A 105 5.55 12.18 29.44
N LEU A 106 5.88 10.99 28.95
CA LEU A 106 6.95 10.83 27.97
C LEU A 106 6.62 11.52 26.65
N ALA A 107 5.35 11.50 26.24
CA ALA A 107 4.89 12.21 25.04
C ALA A 107 5.10 13.72 25.13
N VAL A 108 4.79 14.32 26.29
CA VAL A 108 5.03 15.75 26.54
C VAL A 108 6.52 16.07 26.48
N GLU A 109 7.35 15.29 27.17
CA GLU A 109 8.80 15.53 27.19
C GLU A 109 9.44 15.39 25.80
N ALA A 110 9.05 14.36 25.07
CA ALA A 110 9.48 14.15 23.69
C ALA A 110 9.03 15.30 22.77
N LEU A 111 7.81 15.81 22.95
CA LEU A 111 7.32 16.92 22.14
C LEU A 111 8.07 18.22 22.44
N ARG A 112 8.33 18.53 23.73
CA ARG A 112 9.19 19.68 24.11
C ARG A 112 10.57 19.59 23.48
N LEU A 113 11.18 18.40 23.56
CA LEU A 113 12.47 18.15 22.93
C LEU A 113 12.42 18.37 21.42
N ARG A 114 11.40 17.84 20.74
CA ARG A 114 11.21 18.00 19.29
C ARG A 114 11.03 19.47 18.87
N GLU A 115 10.35 20.27 19.69
CA GLU A 115 10.12 21.71 19.46
C GLU A 115 11.37 22.58 19.76
N SER A 116 12.33 22.05 20.51
CA SER A 116 13.55 22.74 20.88
C SER A 116 14.40 23.18 19.68
N ALA A 117 15.22 24.21 19.90
CA ALA A 117 16.21 24.64 18.90
C ALA A 117 17.28 23.56 18.66
N ASP A 118 17.69 22.85 19.71
CA ASP A 118 18.74 21.85 19.65
C ASP A 118 18.33 20.64 18.80
N PHE A 119 17.10 20.14 18.95
CA PHE A 119 16.60 19.05 18.12
C PHE A 119 16.54 19.47 16.64
N ARG A 120 16.04 20.67 16.35
CA ARG A 120 16.02 21.21 14.98
C ARG A 120 17.42 21.38 14.40
N ALA A 121 18.37 21.88 15.20
CA ALA A 121 19.77 21.99 14.78
C ALA A 121 20.38 20.61 14.50
N ALA A 122 20.12 19.62 15.36
CA ALA A 122 20.55 18.24 15.16
C ALA A 122 19.97 17.64 13.87
N LYS A 123 18.70 17.91 13.55
CA LYS A 123 18.09 17.49 12.27
C LYS A 123 18.74 18.17 11.06
N GLN A 124 19.17 19.43 11.16
CA GLN A 124 19.85 20.14 10.07
C GLN A 124 21.30 19.70 9.90
N GLN A 125 21.94 19.29 10.98
CA GLN A 125 23.34 18.86 11.03
C GLN A 125 23.48 17.34 11.06
N ARG A 126 22.39 16.61 10.78
CA ARG A 126 22.36 15.16 10.89
C ARG A 126 23.44 14.55 9.99
N THR A 127 24.11 13.54 10.51
CA THR A 127 25.10 12.79 9.75
C THR A 127 24.40 11.74 8.88
N ARG A 128 25.08 11.26 7.84
CA ARG A 128 24.64 10.16 6.97
C ARG A 128 23.41 10.44 6.09
N ASP A 129 23.10 11.71 5.83
CA ASP A 129 22.02 12.09 4.92
C ASP A 129 22.29 11.57 3.49
N GLY A 130 21.34 10.83 2.92
CA GLY A 130 21.45 10.23 1.60
C GLY A 130 22.42 9.05 1.47
N GLU A 131 23.03 8.59 2.57
CA GLU A 131 23.87 7.38 2.55
C GLU A 131 23.00 6.12 2.30
N SER A 132 23.54 5.14 1.58
CA SER A 132 22.89 3.84 1.43
C SER A 132 22.70 3.15 2.77
N TRP A 133 21.63 2.36 2.90
CA TRP A 133 21.43 1.45 4.03
C TRP A 133 22.42 0.29 4.06
N ASP A 134 23.25 0.16 3.01
CA ASP A 134 24.37 -0.77 2.94
C ASP A 134 25.38 -0.54 4.08
N LEU A 135 25.20 -1.24 5.19
CA LEU A 135 26.23 -1.33 6.21
C LEU A 135 27.46 -2.04 5.63
N GLY A 136 28.62 -1.37 5.60
CA GLY A 136 29.92 -1.99 5.30
C GLY A 136 30.14 -3.22 6.18
N ASP A 137 30.59 -4.34 5.60
CA ASP A 137 30.92 -5.61 6.28
C ASP A 137 29.77 -6.52 6.80
N CYS A 138 28.61 -6.52 6.16
CA CYS A 138 27.60 -7.58 6.37
C CYS A 138 27.41 -8.46 5.11
N THR A 139 28.43 -9.23 4.74
CA THR A 139 28.33 -10.26 3.68
C THR A 139 27.80 -11.56 4.27
N GLY A 140 26.51 -11.84 4.10
CA GLY A 140 25.91 -13.12 4.50
C GLY A 140 24.44 -12.98 4.93
N PHE A 141 23.58 -12.61 3.99
CA PHE A 141 22.14 -12.47 4.26
C PHE A 141 21.45 -13.83 4.29
N VAL A 142 21.02 -14.20 5.49
CA VAL A 142 19.91 -15.12 5.74
C VAL A 142 18.96 -14.31 6.61
N ALA A 143 17.71 -14.13 6.18
CA ALA A 143 16.65 -13.53 7.00
C ALA A 143 16.65 -14.17 8.40
N PRO A 144 16.29 -13.46 9.48
CA PRO A 144 16.21 -14.10 10.79
C PRO A 144 15.34 -15.38 10.66
N PRO A 145 15.78 -16.54 11.17
CA PRO A 145 14.84 -17.63 11.40
C PRO A 145 13.71 -17.10 12.27
N GLU A 146 12.49 -17.58 12.03
CA GLU A 146 11.23 -17.23 12.70
C GLU A 146 11.29 -17.43 14.23
N ALA A 147 12.10 -16.64 14.94
CA ALA A 147 12.29 -16.74 16.36
C ALA A 147 11.12 -16.05 17.07
N GLY A 148 9.96 -16.70 17.03
CA GLY A 148 8.77 -16.26 17.78
C GLY A 148 7.45 -16.29 17.01
N LEU A 149 7.45 -16.61 15.72
CA LEU A 149 6.24 -16.86 14.95
C LEU A 149 6.07 -18.37 14.79
N THR A 150 5.37 -19.00 15.73
CA THR A 150 4.75 -20.28 15.37
C THR A 150 3.73 -19.98 14.27
N ALA A 151 3.79 -20.73 13.18
CA ALA A 151 2.88 -20.66 12.03
C ALA A 151 1.43 -21.03 12.40
N ALA A 152 0.84 -20.34 13.36
CA ALA A 152 -0.59 -20.29 13.50
C ALA A 152 -1.12 -19.43 12.35
N ALA A 153 -2.01 -20.00 11.56
CA ALA A 153 -2.72 -19.30 10.49
C ALA A 153 -3.41 -18.05 11.07
N VAL A 154 -2.75 -16.90 10.95
CA VAL A 154 -3.30 -15.62 11.39
C VAL A 154 -4.51 -15.35 10.49
N THR A 155 -5.69 -15.29 11.10
CA THR A 155 -6.96 -15.08 10.39
C THR A 155 -7.06 -13.68 9.78
N ARG A 156 -6.29 -12.70 10.29
CA ARG A 156 -6.16 -11.35 9.73
C ARG A 156 -4.82 -10.69 10.14
N PRO A 157 -3.92 -10.32 9.21
CA PRO A 157 -2.63 -9.72 9.54
C PRO A 157 -2.76 -8.43 10.38
N THR A 158 -1.77 -8.14 11.22
CA THR A 158 -1.72 -6.91 12.03
C THR A 158 -1.20 -5.70 11.25
N SER A 159 -0.54 -5.91 10.10
CA SER A 159 0.12 -4.85 9.32
C SER A 159 0.03 -5.07 7.80
N ALA A 160 -1.20 -5.25 7.26
CA ALA A 160 -1.36 -5.46 5.82
C ALA A 160 -1.43 -4.16 5.00
N GLN A 161 -1.82 -3.04 5.62
CA GLN A 161 -2.12 -1.79 4.89
C GLN A 161 -1.77 -0.59 5.76
N PHE A 162 -1.02 0.36 5.21
CA PHE A 162 -0.53 1.48 6.01
C PHE A 162 -1.49 2.66 6.00
N GLU A 163 -2.65 2.50 6.65
CA GLU A 163 -3.74 3.47 6.59
C GLU A 163 -4.58 3.50 7.87
N GLY A 164 -5.51 4.45 7.96
CA GLY A 164 -6.41 4.58 9.10
C GLY A 164 -5.69 4.79 10.42
N ARG A 165 -6.20 4.16 11.48
CA ARG A 165 -5.56 4.19 12.80
C ARG A 165 -4.63 3.00 12.96
N VAL A 166 -3.38 3.27 13.31
CA VAL A 166 -2.34 2.27 13.59
C VAL A 166 -1.99 2.31 15.07
N GLY A 167 -2.07 1.16 15.75
CA GLY A 167 -1.55 0.99 17.10
C GLY A 167 -0.03 0.85 17.08
N LEU A 168 0.68 1.70 17.83
CA LEU A 168 2.13 1.62 17.97
C LEU A 168 2.52 1.38 19.42
N GLY A 169 3.03 0.18 19.69
CA GLY A 169 3.67 -0.15 20.95
C GLY A 169 5.16 0.20 20.92
N VAL A 170 5.64 1.02 21.85
CA VAL A 170 7.08 1.27 22.04
C VAL A 170 7.51 0.61 23.34
N VAL A 171 8.43 -0.34 23.26
CA VAL A 171 8.92 -1.09 24.41
C VAL A 171 10.40 -0.80 24.60
N PHE A 172 10.74 -0.09 25.68
CA PHE A 172 12.11 0.10 26.11
C PHE A 172 12.55 -1.09 26.95
N VAL A 173 13.53 -1.85 26.45
CA VAL A 173 14.12 -3.00 27.13
C VAL A 173 15.44 -2.56 27.76
N SER A 174 15.37 -2.23 29.04
CA SER A 174 16.47 -1.72 29.85
C SER A 174 17.09 -2.85 30.67
N GLY A 175 18.41 -2.78 30.88
CA GLY A 175 19.16 -3.74 31.69
C GLY A 175 20.11 -3.06 32.68
N PRO A 176 20.93 -3.82 33.41
CA PRO A 176 21.88 -3.28 34.38
C PRO A 176 23.07 -2.57 33.70
N GLY A 177 23.63 -1.57 34.38
CA GLY A 177 24.87 -0.92 33.97
C GLY A 177 24.77 -0.23 32.61
N GLU A 178 25.64 -0.60 31.67
CA GLU A 178 25.68 -0.01 30.31
C GLU A 178 24.43 -0.33 29.46
N LEU A 179 23.61 -1.29 29.88
CA LEU A 179 22.36 -1.66 29.21
C LEU A 179 21.19 -0.78 29.64
N ALA A 180 21.37 0.10 30.63
CA ALA A 180 20.31 0.97 31.11
C ALA A 180 19.91 2.00 30.06
N ILE A 181 18.61 2.20 29.88
CA ILE A 181 18.05 3.24 29.00
C ILE A 181 17.45 4.33 29.89
N SER A 182 18.12 5.49 29.93
CA SER A 182 17.70 6.62 30.75
C SER A 182 16.42 7.27 30.24
N ALA A 183 15.71 7.99 31.11
CA ALA A 183 14.50 8.74 30.73
C ALA A 183 14.77 9.77 29.61
N ALA A 184 15.95 10.39 29.60
CA ALA A 184 16.34 11.33 28.54
C ALA A 184 16.53 10.62 27.19
N GLU A 185 17.11 9.42 27.19
CA GLU A 185 17.21 8.59 25.99
C GLU A 185 15.82 8.16 25.50
N GLN A 186 14.93 7.75 26.41
CA GLN A 186 13.55 7.41 26.05
C GLN A 186 12.83 8.60 25.41
N ALA A 187 12.95 9.80 25.98
CA ALA A 187 12.33 11.01 25.43
C ALA A 187 12.91 11.38 24.06
N LYS A 188 14.24 11.28 23.90
CA LYS A 188 14.91 11.47 22.61
C LYS A 188 14.42 10.48 21.56
N ILE A 189 14.34 9.20 21.90
CA ILE A 189 13.84 8.16 21.01
C ILE A 189 12.40 8.51 20.61
N VAL A 190 11.48 8.72 21.55
CA VAL A 190 10.08 9.05 21.20
C VAL A 190 9.99 10.32 20.33
N ALA A 191 10.81 11.34 20.55
CA ALA A 191 10.86 12.53 19.70
C ALA A 191 11.28 12.22 18.25
N GLU A 192 12.25 11.32 18.07
CA GLU A 192 12.68 10.82 16.76
C GLU A 192 11.58 10.00 16.07
N LEU A 193 10.90 9.11 16.79
CA LEU A 193 9.79 8.33 16.22
C LEU A 193 8.63 9.25 15.79
N GLN A 194 8.29 10.26 16.60
CA GLN A 194 7.28 11.26 16.26
C GLN A 194 7.61 12.01 14.96
N GLU A 195 8.90 12.20 14.66
CA GLU A 195 9.38 12.78 13.41
C GLU A 195 9.29 11.78 12.24
N GLY A 196 9.80 10.56 12.43
CA GLY A 196 9.80 9.50 11.42
C GLY A 196 8.41 9.11 10.93
N ILE A 197 7.49 8.74 11.84
CA ILE A 197 6.10 8.45 11.45
C ILE A 197 5.37 9.72 11.02
N GLY A 198 5.82 10.88 11.52
CA GLY A 198 5.26 12.15 11.16
C GLY A 198 5.48 12.50 9.69
N TRP A 199 6.61 12.09 9.13
CA TRP A 199 6.86 12.15 7.70
C TRP A 199 5.85 11.30 6.93
N TYR A 200 5.63 10.04 7.31
CA TYR A 200 4.63 9.18 6.65
C TYR A 200 3.23 9.78 6.68
N ILE A 201 2.78 10.31 7.82
CA ILE A 201 1.50 11.01 7.94
C ILE A 201 1.41 12.17 6.94
N THR A 202 2.52 12.88 6.70
CA THR A 202 2.59 14.04 5.79
C THR A 202 2.56 13.64 4.32
N VAL A 203 3.24 12.56 3.95
CA VAL A 203 3.32 12.11 2.55
C VAL A 203 2.20 11.15 2.14
N ALA A 204 1.50 10.56 3.11
CA ALA A 204 0.35 9.70 2.85
C ALA A 204 -0.80 10.50 2.19
N PRO A 205 -1.53 9.92 1.23
CA PRO A 205 -2.71 10.57 0.68
C PRO A 205 -3.73 10.86 1.79
N ALA A 206 -4.26 12.07 1.85
CA ALA A 206 -5.21 12.47 2.91
C ALA A 206 -6.41 11.51 3.04
N THR A 207 -6.80 10.85 1.94
CA THR A 207 -7.89 9.86 1.90
C THR A 207 -7.61 8.64 2.77
N VAL A 208 -6.34 8.24 2.98
CA VAL A 208 -6.01 7.06 3.80
C VAL A 208 -6.18 7.32 5.29
N GLY A 209 -6.22 8.59 5.71
CA GLY A 209 -6.49 8.97 7.10
C GLY A 209 -5.46 8.46 8.11
N LEU A 210 -4.19 8.28 7.70
CA LEU A 210 -3.15 7.69 8.54
C LEU A 210 -2.97 8.45 9.86
N SER A 211 -3.06 7.75 10.98
CA SER A 211 -2.88 8.27 12.33
C SER A 211 -2.43 7.16 13.29
N TYR A 212 -1.86 7.55 14.42
CA TYR A 212 -1.29 6.61 15.38
C TYR A 212 -1.91 6.74 16.77
N VAL A 213 -2.05 5.59 17.44
CA VAL A 213 -2.39 5.50 18.86
C VAL A 213 -1.26 4.77 19.57
N TRP A 214 -0.68 5.40 20.58
CA TRP A 214 0.57 4.98 21.19
C TRP A 214 0.37 4.29 22.53
N THR A 215 1.21 3.29 22.79
CA THR A 215 1.45 2.75 24.12
C THR A 215 2.94 2.64 24.34
N VAL A 216 3.43 3.18 25.44
CA VAL A 216 4.83 3.05 25.83
C VAL A 216 4.95 2.17 27.06
N ALA A 217 5.85 1.20 27.01
CA ALA A 217 6.22 0.36 28.13
C ALA A 217 7.74 0.43 28.36
N THR A 218 8.14 0.36 29.62
CA THR A 218 9.54 0.16 30.02
C THR A 218 9.61 -1.16 30.75
N VAL A 219 10.54 -2.02 30.32
CA VAL A 219 10.83 -3.31 30.91
C VAL A 219 12.26 -3.27 31.42
N ASP A 220 12.43 -3.43 32.72
CA ASP A 220 13.73 -3.53 33.37
C ASP A 220 14.06 -5.00 33.63
N LEU A 221 15.12 -5.48 32.99
CA LEU A 221 15.60 -6.85 33.11
C LEU A 221 16.79 -6.89 34.06
N ASP A 222 16.75 -7.79 35.05
CA ASP A 222 17.93 -8.17 35.84
C ASP A 222 18.79 -9.20 35.07
N LEU A 223 19.16 -8.85 33.83
CA LEU A 223 19.93 -9.70 32.93
C LEU A 223 21.19 -8.98 32.49
N PRO A 224 22.39 -9.46 32.83
CA PRO A 224 23.62 -8.83 32.41
C PRO A 224 23.83 -8.95 30.90
N LYS A 225 24.79 -8.19 30.36
CA LYS A 225 25.23 -8.37 28.98
C LYS A 225 25.89 -9.74 28.85
N ALA A 226 25.45 -10.52 27.87
CA ALA A 226 25.98 -11.83 27.56
C ALA A 226 26.59 -11.84 26.15
N ASP A 227 27.73 -12.50 26.00
CA ASP A 227 28.32 -12.80 24.69
C ASP A 227 27.72 -14.10 24.16
N LEU A 228 26.69 -13.96 23.33
CA LEU A 228 25.91 -15.07 22.78
C LEU A 228 26.15 -15.18 21.28
N ASP A 229 25.93 -16.38 20.74
CA ASP A 229 25.82 -16.58 19.30
C ASP A 229 24.64 -15.80 18.72
N LEU A 230 24.63 -15.61 17.39
CA LEU A 230 23.64 -14.76 16.72
C LEU A 230 22.20 -15.25 16.93
N ASP A 231 21.99 -16.56 17.00
CA ASP A 231 20.66 -17.17 17.09
C ASP A 231 20.06 -17.06 18.50
N ALA A 232 20.88 -17.00 19.56
CA ALA A 232 20.41 -16.86 20.94
C ALA A 232 20.27 -15.40 21.42
N ARG A 233 20.88 -14.43 20.73
CA ARG A 233 20.94 -13.02 21.16
C ARG A 233 19.57 -12.37 21.37
N GLU A 234 18.66 -12.55 20.42
CA GLU A 234 17.34 -11.89 20.50
C GLU A 234 16.46 -12.52 21.60
N GLN A 235 16.40 -13.85 21.63
CA GLN A 235 15.58 -14.57 22.61
C GLN A 235 16.03 -14.33 24.06
N TYR A 236 17.32 -14.03 24.27
CA TYR A 236 17.89 -13.76 25.58
C TYR A 236 17.19 -12.62 26.32
N TRP A 237 16.87 -11.53 25.62
CA TRP A 237 16.17 -10.38 26.20
C TRP A 237 14.67 -10.40 25.86
N LEU A 238 14.26 -10.95 24.71
CA LEU A 238 12.88 -10.90 24.26
C LEU A 238 11.93 -11.77 25.10
N ALA A 239 12.29 -13.03 25.36
CA ALA A 239 11.45 -13.93 26.15
C ALA A 239 11.15 -13.40 27.58
N PRO A 240 12.14 -12.93 28.37
CA PRO A 240 11.85 -12.32 29.67
C PRO A 240 11.10 -10.99 29.55
N THR A 241 11.28 -10.24 28.46
CA THR A 241 10.50 -9.02 28.17
C THR A 241 9.03 -9.35 27.99
N LEU A 242 8.68 -10.32 27.14
CA LEU A 242 7.30 -10.76 26.91
C LEU A 242 6.65 -11.26 28.19
N LYS A 243 7.41 -11.98 29.04
CA LYS A 243 6.93 -12.41 30.36
C LYS A 243 6.53 -11.23 31.26
N GLN A 244 7.30 -10.13 31.26
CA GLN A 244 6.93 -8.92 32.03
C GLN A 244 5.76 -8.17 31.39
N LEU A 245 5.66 -8.16 30.06
CA LEU A 245 4.51 -7.65 29.31
C LEU A 245 3.26 -8.53 29.44
N ARG A 246 3.40 -9.72 30.05
CA ARG A 246 2.34 -10.73 30.26
C ARG A 246 1.79 -11.33 28.97
N THR A 247 2.64 -11.45 27.96
CA THR A 247 2.32 -12.05 26.67
C THR A 247 3.23 -13.24 26.39
N GLN A 248 2.81 -14.15 25.51
CA GLN A 248 3.62 -15.32 25.17
C GLN A 248 4.46 -15.06 23.91
N THR A 249 3.87 -14.37 22.94
CA THR A 249 4.52 -13.98 21.69
C THR A 249 4.44 -12.47 21.48
N VAL A 250 5.26 -11.95 20.58
CA VAL A 250 5.16 -10.56 20.13
C VAL A 250 3.82 -10.31 19.45
N LEU A 251 3.30 -11.28 18.71
CA LEU A 251 2.01 -11.17 18.05
C LEU A 251 0.88 -11.00 19.07
N ASP A 252 0.88 -11.74 20.19
CA ASP A 252 -0.13 -11.57 21.25
C ASP A 252 -0.13 -10.13 21.79
N TYR A 253 1.06 -9.56 22.02
CA TYR A 253 1.18 -8.18 22.48
C TYR A 253 0.63 -7.18 21.46
N VAL A 254 0.92 -7.38 20.19
CA VAL A 254 0.45 -6.52 19.10
C VAL A 254 -1.07 -6.65 18.89
N GLU A 255 -1.61 -7.85 19.05
CA GLU A 255 -3.06 -8.09 19.04
C GLU A 255 -3.75 -7.42 20.22
N ASP A 256 -3.19 -7.52 21.42
CA ASP A 256 -3.70 -6.82 22.61
C ASP A 256 -3.67 -5.29 22.41
N LEU A 257 -2.60 -4.75 21.82
CA LEU A 257 -2.53 -3.34 21.42
C LEU A 257 -3.62 -2.99 20.40
N ARG A 258 -3.78 -3.79 19.35
CA ARG A 258 -4.79 -3.57 18.31
C ARG A 258 -6.20 -3.54 18.89
N ASN A 259 -6.51 -4.50 19.75
CA ASN A 259 -7.82 -4.66 20.37
C ASN A 259 -8.10 -3.57 21.39
N SER A 260 -7.13 -3.23 22.24
CA SER A 260 -7.29 -2.19 23.27
C SER A 260 -7.49 -0.79 22.69
N HIS A 261 -6.87 -0.50 21.54
CA HIS A 261 -7.01 0.78 20.85
C HIS A 261 -8.10 0.79 19.77
N ALA A 262 -8.76 -0.35 19.52
CA ALA A 262 -9.73 -0.54 18.44
C ALA A 262 -9.19 -0.06 17.08
N THR A 263 -7.97 -0.51 16.73
CA THR A 263 -7.33 -0.19 15.45
C THR A 263 -7.44 -1.34 14.45
N ASP A 264 -7.37 -1.06 13.16
CA ASP A 264 -7.31 -2.11 12.13
C ASP A 264 -5.91 -2.73 12.04
N TRP A 265 -4.90 -1.91 12.30
CA TRP A 265 -3.49 -2.28 12.22
C TRP A 265 -2.77 -1.97 13.51
N ALA A 266 -1.74 -2.75 13.82
CA ALA A 266 -0.83 -2.49 14.92
C ALA A 266 0.52 -3.15 14.70
N TYR A 267 1.55 -2.56 15.30
CA TYR A 267 2.86 -3.18 15.44
C TYR A 267 3.55 -2.64 16.71
N CYS A 268 4.64 -3.28 17.12
CA CYS A 268 5.48 -2.76 18.17
C CYS A 268 6.94 -2.59 17.76
N ALA A 269 7.65 -1.77 18.52
CA ALA A 269 9.06 -1.49 18.35
C ALA A 269 9.78 -1.71 19.67
N PHE A 270 10.78 -2.60 19.66
CA PHE A 270 11.65 -2.82 20.80
C PHE A 270 12.91 -1.97 20.69
N PHE A 271 13.20 -1.20 21.73
CA PHE A 271 14.41 -0.40 21.83
C PHE A 271 15.28 -0.98 22.93
N THR A 272 16.52 -1.34 22.59
CA THR A 272 17.38 -2.09 23.49
C THR A 272 18.85 -1.70 23.33
N LYS A 273 19.66 -1.97 24.35
CA LYS A 273 21.13 -1.94 24.29
C LYS A 273 21.76 -3.34 24.39
N TYR A 274 20.92 -4.38 24.50
CA TYR A 274 21.39 -5.76 24.43
C TYR A 274 21.97 -6.04 23.02
N PRO A 275 23.01 -6.89 22.91
CA PRO A 275 23.62 -7.18 21.61
C PRO A 275 22.60 -7.71 20.59
N LEU A 276 22.53 -7.05 19.43
CA LEU A 276 21.68 -7.45 18.30
C LEU A 276 22.51 -8.02 17.16
N ARG A 277 21.82 -8.60 16.17
CA ARG A 277 22.41 -8.99 14.88
C ARG A 277 22.59 -7.78 13.97
N HIS A 278 21.58 -6.91 13.93
CA HIS A 278 21.55 -5.67 13.14
C HIS A 278 21.17 -4.49 14.05
N PRO A 279 21.65 -3.27 13.74
CA PRO A 279 21.34 -2.08 14.55
C PRO A 279 19.87 -1.64 14.44
N GLY A 280 19.18 -2.05 13.38
CA GLY A 280 17.75 -1.90 13.17
C GLY A 280 17.28 -3.00 12.22
N TYR A 281 16.13 -3.60 12.48
CA TYR A 281 15.51 -4.56 11.57
C TYR A 281 14.02 -4.76 11.87
N ALA A 282 13.28 -5.10 10.83
CA ALA A 282 11.89 -5.51 10.87
C ALA A 282 11.69 -6.72 9.95
N GLN A 283 10.64 -7.49 10.23
CA GLN A 283 10.18 -8.51 9.31
C GLN A 283 9.19 -7.92 8.29
N LEU A 284 9.33 -8.31 7.03
CA LEU A 284 8.41 -7.94 5.97
C LEU A 284 6.98 -8.41 6.30
N GLY A 285 6.05 -7.47 6.48
CA GLY A 285 4.67 -7.77 6.90
C GLY A 285 4.55 -8.29 8.34
N GLY A 286 5.63 -8.25 9.12
CA GLY A 286 5.69 -8.76 10.48
C GLY A 286 5.15 -7.76 11.51
N PRO A 287 4.90 -8.21 12.75
CA PRO A 287 4.23 -7.39 13.75
C PRO A 287 5.18 -6.49 14.54
N TYR A 288 6.49 -6.57 14.33
CA TYR A 288 7.45 -5.79 15.11
C TYR A 288 8.76 -5.47 14.42
N LEU A 289 9.43 -4.46 14.96
CA LEU A 289 10.79 -4.07 14.64
C LEU A 289 11.64 -3.98 15.93
N VAL A 290 12.96 -4.08 15.78
CA VAL A 290 13.92 -3.95 16.87
C VAL A 290 14.97 -2.92 16.49
N MET A 291 15.35 -2.06 17.43
CA MET A 291 16.38 -1.04 17.23
C MET A 291 17.37 -1.01 18.39
N ASP A 292 18.66 -0.94 18.04
CA ASP A 292 19.77 -0.65 18.94
C ASP A 292 19.80 0.84 19.28
N THR A 293 19.89 1.13 20.58
CA THR A 293 19.94 2.49 21.13
C THR A 293 21.31 2.87 21.69
N SER A 294 22.31 1.99 21.59
CA SER A 294 23.67 2.23 22.07
C SER A 294 24.45 3.27 21.26
N GLY A 295 23.89 3.75 20.14
CA GLY A 295 24.51 4.76 19.26
C GLY A 295 25.53 4.20 18.27
N SER A 296 25.59 2.87 18.11
CA SER A 296 26.69 2.16 17.45
C SER A 296 26.83 2.40 15.94
N THR A 297 25.73 2.62 15.22
CA THR A 297 25.77 2.66 13.74
C THR A 297 25.20 3.94 13.14
N TRP A 298 23.91 4.25 13.34
CA TRP A 298 23.27 5.42 12.74
C TRP A 298 23.30 6.66 13.65
N GLY A 299 23.53 6.46 14.95
CA GLY A 299 23.47 7.52 15.96
C GLY A 299 22.02 7.91 16.31
N PRO A 300 21.82 8.57 17.46
CA PRO A 300 20.48 8.91 17.96
C PRO A 300 19.72 9.90 17.07
N ASP A 301 20.42 10.72 16.29
CA ASP A 301 19.80 11.72 15.39
C ASP A 301 19.37 11.15 14.03
N ASN A 302 19.52 9.85 13.79
CA ASN A 302 19.00 9.18 12.58
C ASN A 302 17.92 8.14 12.89
N ILE A 303 17.48 8.04 14.16
CA ILE A 303 16.43 7.09 14.56
C ILE A 303 15.13 7.35 13.81
N ASP A 304 14.78 8.61 13.52
CA ASP A 304 13.61 8.99 12.74
C ASP A 304 13.52 8.26 11.40
N ARG A 305 14.62 8.27 10.64
CA ARG A 305 14.68 7.67 9.30
C ARG A 305 14.84 6.16 9.34
N VAL A 306 15.67 5.62 10.23
CA VAL A 306 15.78 4.15 10.38
C VAL A 306 14.42 3.59 10.80
N PHE A 307 13.74 4.22 11.76
CA PHE A 307 12.40 3.79 12.16
C PHE A 307 11.38 3.87 11.02
N ALA A 308 11.46 4.91 10.17
CA ALA A 308 10.59 5.03 9.00
C ALA A 308 10.88 3.96 7.94
N HIS A 309 12.15 3.64 7.70
CA HIS A 309 12.57 2.54 6.83
C HIS A 309 12.01 1.19 7.34
N GLU A 310 12.24 0.87 8.61
CA GLU A 310 11.75 -0.38 9.22
C GLU A 310 10.22 -0.44 9.25
N THR A 311 9.54 0.68 9.47
CA THR A 311 8.07 0.78 9.36
C THR A 311 7.60 0.46 7.93
N GLY A 312 8.38 0.79 6.90
CA GLY A 312 8.10 0.39 5.52
C GLY A 312 8.02 -1.14 5.37
N HIS A 313 8.97 -1.88 5.96
CA HIS A 313 8.94 -3.35 5.97
C HIS A 313 7.76 -3.92 6.73
N ILE A 314 7.39 -3.35 7.89
CA ILE A 314 6.18 -3.74 8.63
C ILE A 314 4.95 -3.76 7.72
N PHE A 315 4.86 -2.81 6.79
CA PHE A 315 3.77 -2.69 5.81
C PHE A 315 4.12 -3.20 4.40
N GLY A 316 5.11 -4.09 4.30
CA GLY A 316 5.35 -4.88 3.09
C GLY A 316 6.22 -4.23 2.02
N CYS A 317 6.94 -3.14 2.33
CA CYS A 317 7.95 -2.59 1.42
C CYS A 317 9.23 -3.43 1.46
N PRO A 318 9.85 -3.74 0.31
CA PRO A 318 11.13 -4.42 0.23
C PRO A 318 12.31 -3.46 0.44
N ASP A 319 13.48 -4.02 0.73
CA ASP A 319 14.74 -3.32 0.59
C ASP A 319 15.11 -3.08 -0.88
N GLU A 320 15.74 -1.94 -1.15
CA GLU A 320 16.05 -1.48 -2.52
C GLU A 320 17.53 -1.15 -2.75
N TYR A 321 18.39 -1.29 -1.74
CA TYR A 321 19.84 -1.05 -1.79
C TYR A 321 20.65 -2.24 -2.33
N GLU A 322 21.95 -2.05 -2.59
CA GLU A 322 22.77 -2.99 -3.38
C GLU A 322 22.94 -4.38 -2.73
N LYS A 323 23.20 -4.45 -1.42
CA LYS A 323 23.42 -5.73 -0.72
C LYS A 323 22.12 -6.44 -0.34
N ALA A 324 20.96 -5.81 -0.53
CA ALA A 324 19.69 -6.44 -0.22
C ALA A 324 19.41 -7.62 -1.17
N PRO A 325 18.85 -8.74 -0.66
CA PRO A 325 18.34 -9.82 -1.51
C PRO A 325 17.06 -9.35 -2.20
N CYS A 326 17.19 -8.56 -3.25
CA CYS A 326 16.08 -8.05 -4.03
C CYS A 326 15.96 -8.85 -5.33
N ALA A 327 15.07 -9.85 -5.36
CA ALA A 327 14.79 -10.59 -6.58
C ALA A 327 13.76 -9.84 -7.44
N CYS A 328 14.11 -9.56 -8.70
CA CYS A 328 13.16 -9.09 -9.68
C CYS A 328 12.06 -10.14 -9.84
N GLY A 329 10.84 -9.80 -9.45
CA GLY A 329 9.68 -10.68 -9.51
C GLY A 329 9.21 -11.28 -8.21
N ASP A 330 9.75 -10.84 -7.08
CA ASP A 330 9.00 -10.90 -5.83
C ASP A 330 7.92 -9.80 -5.86
N LEU A 331 6.76 -10.12 -5.29
CA LEU A 331 5.60 -9.26 -5.27
C LEU A 331 5.42 -8.73 -3.84
N PHE A 332 5.21 -7.43 -3.71
CA PHE A 332 5.23 -6.75 -2.42
C PHE A 332 3.95 -5.97 -2.14
N GLY A 333 3.60 -5.90 -0.86
CA GLY A 333 2.47 -5.14 -0.35
C GLY A 333 1.08 -5.61 -0.79
N ARG A 334 0.06 -4.82 -0.42
CA ARG A 334 -1.36 -5.09 -0.70
C ARG A 334 -1.65 -5.36 -2.18
N PHE A 335 -0.98 -4.63 -3.07
CA PHE A 335 -1.22 -4.70 -4.50
C PHE A 335 -0.33 -5.70 -5.23
N ASN A 336 0.48 -6.50 -4.50
CA ASN A 336 1.41 -7.47 -5.05
C ASN A 336 2.32 -6.84 -6.12
N VAL A 337 2.82 -5.62 -5.93
CA VAL A 337 3.59 -4.90 -6.97
C VAL A 337 5.05 -5.34 -6.96
N PRO A 338 5.63 -5.71 -8.11
CA PRO A 338 7.05 -5.99 -8.20
C PRO A 338 7.92 -4.81 -7.75
N ASN A 339 9.06 -5.08 -7.13
CA ASN A 339 10.05 -4.05 -6.81
C ASN A 339 10.85 -3.65 -8.05
N GLY A 340 10.61 -2.45 -8.59
CA GLY A 340 11.36 -1.92 -9.73
C GLY A 340 12.38 -0.84 -9.38
N ASN A 341 12.65 -0.56 -8.10
CA ASN A 341 13.65 0.44 -7.67
C ASN A 341 14.96 -0.17 -7.12
N CYS A 342 15.02 -1.50 -7.13
CA CYS A 342 16.15 -2.34 -6.77
C CYS A 342 17.50 -1.91 -7.38
N GLU A 343 18.49 -1.53 -6.56
CA GLU A 343 19.76 -0.94 -7.02
C GLU A 343 20.54 -1.77 -8.03
N THR A 344 20.58 -3.09 -7.83
CA THR A 344 21.36 -4.02 -8.65
C THR A 344 20.72 -4.32 -10.01
N ARG A 345 19.45 -3.91 -10.22
CA ARG A 345 18.64 -4.41 -11.35
C ARG A 345 17.81 -3.33 -12.06
N ALA A 346 17.40 -2.28 -11.35
CA ALA A 346 16.65 -1.16 -11.89
C ALA A 346 17.49 -0.34 -12.88
N ALA A 347 16.81 0.31 -13.83
CA ALA A 347 17.46 1.15 -14.84
C ALA A 347 18.17 2.30 -14.12
N GLY A 348 19.42 2.58 -14.48
CA GLY A 348 20.21 3.63 -13.82
C GLY A 348 20.43 3.42 -12.32
N ARG A 349 20.34 2.17 -11.82
CA ARG A 349 20.43 1.79 -10.40
C ARG A 349 19.27 2.29 -9.53
N GLY A 350 18.14 2.68 -10.11
CA GLY A 350 16.97 3.17 -9.38
C GLY A 350 17.11 4.62 -8.88
N VAL A 351 16.11 5.12 -8.17
CA VAL A 351 16.04 6.46 -7.60
C VAL A 351 16.15 6.43 -6.06
N PRO A 352 16.68 7.48 -5.43
CA PRO A 352 16.66 7.62 -3.97
C PRO A 352 15.25 7.54 -3.38
N CYS A 353 15.09 6.78 -2.31
CA CYS A 353 13.90 6.75 -1.47
C CYS A 353 14.22 6.09 -0.12
N ILE A 354 13.28 6.13 0.83
CA ILE A 354 13.44 5.62 2.19
C ILE A 354 13.80 4.13 2.24
N MET A 355 13.41 3.34 1.24
CA MET A 355 13.73 1.90 1.18
C MET A 355 15.10 1.59 0.57
N LYS A 356 15.79 2.62 0.05
CA LYS A 356 17.08 2.50 -0.65
C LYS A 356 18.20 3.24 0.07
N VAL A 357 17.94 4.46 0.51
CA VAL A 357 18.92 5.35 1.14
C VAL A 357 18.30 6.06 2.33
N ASN A 358 19.16 6.60 3.19
CA ASN A 358 18.81 7.42 4.35
C ASN A 358 18.27 8.80 3.94
N ASP A 359 17.13 8.83 3.27
CA ASP A 359 16.43 10.03 2.82
C ASP A 359 14.90 9.87 2.89
N PHE A 360 14.22 10.96 3.24
CA PHE A 360 12.78 11.03 3.38
C PHE A 360 12.08 11.26 2.03
N GLN A 361 12.14 10.23 1.18
CA GLN A 361 11.50 10.23 -0.14
C GLN A 361 10.81 8.90 -0.41
N LEU A 362 9.78 8.90 -1.25
CA LEU A 362 9.13 7.69 -1.77
C LEU A 362 9.50 7.53 -3.24
N CYS A 363 9.85 6.33 -3.66
CA CYS A 363 9.93 6.02 -5.09
C CYS A 363 8.51 5.72 -5.61
N ASP A 364 8.35 5.62 -6.94
CA ASP A 364 7.03 5.40 -7.55
C ASP A 364 6.38 4.05 -7.15
N TYR A 365 7.14 3.09 -6.60
CA TYR A 365 6.64 1.79 -6.17
C TYR A 365 6.20 1.76 -4.71
N THR A 366 6.84 2.55 -3.84
CA THR A 366 6.59 2.52 -2.38
C THR A 366 5.11 2.78 -2.04
N PRO A 367 4.39 3.73 -2.66
CA PRO A 367 2.96 3.91 -2.39
C PRO A 367 2.10 2.67 -2.69
N SER A 368 2.47 1.87 -3.69
CA SER A 368 1.80 0.61 -3.98
C SER A 368 2.13 -0.47 -2.95
N HIS A 369 3.39 -0.55 -2.50
CA HIS A 369 3.79 -1.50 -1.47
C HIS A 369 3.12 -1.20 -0.13
N LEU A 370 3.06 0.08 0.27
CA LEU A 370 2.33 0.54 1.46
C LEU A 370 0.80 0.37 1.38
N GLY A 371 0.28 0.04 0.19
CA GLY A 371 -1.14 -0.21 -0.04
C GLY A 371 -1.98 1.06 -0.26
N TRP A 372 -1.36 2.19 -0.60
CA TRP A 372 -2.05 3.47 -0.80
C TRP A 372 -2.67 3.61 -2.18
N SER A 373 -1.94 3.21 -3.24
CA SER A 373 -2.49 3.28 -4.59
C SER A 373 -1.82 2.36 -5.58
N VAL A 374 -2.58 1.90 -6.56
CA VAL A 374 -2.09 1.25 -7.78
C VAL A 374 -2.92 1.72 -8.99
N GLN A 375 -2.31 1.77 -10.16
CA GLN A 375 -2.96 2.16 -11.41
C GLN A 375 -2.93 1.03 -12.43
N GLY A 376 -4.00 0.90 -13.20
CA GLY A 376 -4.06 0.04 -14.37
C GLY A 376 -5.47 -0.15 -14.91
N PRO A 377 -5.64 -0.90 -16.01
CA PRO A 377 -6.95 -1.33 -16.46
C PRO A 377 -7.52 -2.39 -15.52
N LEU A 378 -8.84 -2.46 -15.41
CA LEU A 378 -9.54 -3.56 -14.75
C LEU A 378 -9.94 -4.60 -15.79
N LEU A 379 -9.10 -5.61 -15.99
CA LEU A 379 -9.31 -6.71 -16.93
C LEU A 379 -10.24 -7.75 -16.33
N ASN A 380 -11.31 -8.09 -17.04
CA ASN A 380 -12.26 -9.11 -16.63
C ASN A 380 -11.77 -10.52 -17.00
N HIS A 381 -11.82 -11.45 -16.05
CA HIS A 381 -11.29 -12.80 -16.24
C HIS A 381 -12.15 -13.69 -17.15
N ASN A 382 -13.39 -13.32 -17.46
CA ASN A 382 -14.24 -14.07 -18.39
C ASN A 382 -14.00 -13.69 -19.86
N SER A 383 -13.83 -12.39 -20.16
CA SER A 383 -13.95 -11.87 -21.53
C SER A 383 -12.66 -11.31 -22.11
N SER A 384 -11.60 -11.18 -21.32
CA SER A 384 -10.39 -10.42 -21.70
C SER A 384 -10.69 -8.95 -22.10
N LEU A 385 -11.87 -8.45 -21.75
CA LEU A 385 -12.27 -7.05 -21.92
C LEU A 385 -11.98 -6.30 -20.62
N VAL A 386 -11.84 -4.98 -20.71
CA VAL A 386 -11.58 -4.13 -19.55
C VAL A 386 -12.82 -3.34 -19.15
N ALA A 387 -12.89 -2.90 -17.90
CA ALA A 387 -13.80 -1.84 -17.51
C ALA A 387 -13.55 -0.58 -18.37
N ASP A 388 -14.62 0.09 -18.77
CA ASP A 388 -14.61 1.25 -19.66
C ASP A 388 -15.76 2.17 -19.27
N ILE A 389 -15.46 3.46 -19.13
CA ILE A 389 -16.49 4.49 -19.00
C ILE A 389 -16.99 4.86 -20.40
N ALA A 390 -18.27 4.57 -20.65
CA ALA A 390 -18.89 4.59 -21.96
C ALA A 390 -18.57 5.87 -22.76
N GLY A 391 -17.91 5.69 -23.91
CA GLY A 391 -17.57 6.76 -24.85
C GLY A 391 -16.60 7.81 -24.30
N GLY A 392 -15.89 7.51 -23.20
CA GLY A 392 -15.00 8.48 -22.53
C GLY A 392 -15.75 9.68 -21.95
N SER A 393 -17.05 9.54 -21.67
CA SER A 393 -17.86 10.60 -21.08
C SER A 393 -17.23 11.10 -19.78
N ARG A 394 -17.28 12.41 -19.51
CA ARG A 394 -16.91 12.99 -18.20
C ARG A 394 -18.14 13.32 -17.35
N GLY A 395 -19.35 12.99 -17.80
CA GLY A 395 -20.60 13.28 -17.10
C GLY A 395 -20.86 12.32 -15.94
N ASP A 396 -21.52 12.82 -14.89
CA ASP A 396 -22.04 11.96 -13.82
C ASP A 396 -23.10 11.00 -14.36
N GLY A 397 -23.11 9.78 -13.85
CA GLY A 397 -24.06 8.74 -14.27
C GLY A 397 -23.71 8.08 -15.60
N ALA A 398 -22.57 8.41 -16.22
CA ALA A 398 -22.11 7.67 -17.39
C ALA A 398 -21.87 6.19 -17.00
N ALA A 399 -22.41 5.28 -17.81
CA ALA A 399 -22.34 3.85 -17.54
C ALA A 399 -20.89 3.35 -17.54
N ALA A 400 -20.57 2.50 -16.57
CA ALA A 400 -19.42 1.61 -16.66
C ALA A 400 -19.85 0.35 -17.42
N LEU A 401 -19.06 -0.05 -18.41
CA LEU A 401 -19.30 -1.21 -19.25
C LEU A 401 -17.97 -1.92 -19.53
N GLN A 402 -17.99 -3.09 -20.14
CA GLN A 402 -16.77 -3.73 -20.63
C GLN A 402 -16.53 -3.42 -22.11
N TRP A 403 -15.25 -3.21 -22.48
CA TRP A 403 -14.86 -2.91 -23.86
C TRP A 403 -13.45 -3.46 -24.18
N PRO A 404 -13.12 -3.71 -25.46
CA PRO A 404 -11.75 -4.06 -25.83
C PRO A 404 -10.76 -2.99 -25.39
N TYR A 405 -9.63 -3.44 -24.82
CA TYR A 405 -8.59 -2.52 -24.38
C TYR A 405 -7.94 -1.83 -25.58
N ALA A 406 -7.91 -0.50 -25.52
CA ALA A 406 -7.30 0.38 -26.52
C ALA A 406 -6.43 1.47 -25.86
N ALA A 407 -6.03 1.25 -24.60
CA ALA A 407 -5.24 2.19 -23.79
C ALA A 407 -5.85 3.60 -23.65
N GLY A 408 -7.16 3.74 -23.83
CA GLY A 408 -7.86 5.00 -23.56
C GLY A 408 -7.82 5.33 -22.06
N SER A 409 -7.71 6.62 -21.71
CA SER A 409 -7.75 7.04 -20.29
C SER A 409 -9.09 6.77 -19.61
N ASN A 410 -10.16 6.52 -20.37
CA ASN A 410 -11.45 6.05 -19.84
C ASN A 410 -11.48 4.54 -19.51
N GLN A 411 -10.40 3.82 -19.81
CA GLN A 411 -10.19 2.40 -19.53
C GLN A 411 -9.10 2.17 -18.47
N ARG A 412 -8.53 3.25 -17.93
CA ARG A 412 -7.47 3.25 -16.93
C ARG A 412 -8.03 3.75 -15.61
N PHE A 413 -7.75 3.01 -14.54
CA PHE A 413 -8.28 3.30 -13.22
C PHE A 413 -7.16 3.38 -12.19
N HIS A 414 -7.32 4.29 -11.23
CA HIS A 414 -6.52 4.36 -10.02
C HIS A 414 -7.32 3.76 -8.87
N LEU A 415 -6.81 2.68 -8.29
CA LEU A 415 -7.34 2.10 -7.06
C LEU A 415 -6.63 2.83 -5.93
N GLN A 416 -7.34 3.73 -5.25
CA GLN A 416 -6.78 4.61 -4.23
C GLN A 416 -7.41 4.33 -2.88
N ALA A 417 -6.58 4.17 -1.86
CA ALA A 417 -7.03 3.85 -0.53
C ALA A 417 -7.74 5.01 0.16
N VAL A 418 -8.81 4.68 0.87
CA VAL A 418 -9.69 5.61 1.58
C VAL A 418 -9.83 5.25 3.06
N GLY A 419 -8.88 4.46 3.58
CA GLY A 419 -8.82 3.99 4.97
C GLY A 419 -9.60 2.69 5.21
N ASN A 420 -9.28 2.03 6.33
CA ASN A 420 -10.01 0.89 6.90
C ASN A 420 -10.23 -0.31 5.96
N GLY A 421 -9.29 -0.61 5.06
CA GLY A 421 -9.41 -1.71 4.11
C GLY A 421 -10.02 -1.31 2.77
N GLU A 422 -10.46 -0.07 2.58
CA GLU A 422 -11.31 0.34 1.47
C GLU A 422 -10.56 1.18 0.43
N LEU A 423 -11.08 1.15 -0.80
CA LEU A 423 -10.57 1.84 -1.96
C LEU A 423 -11.70 2.60 -2.65
N ARG A 424 -11.35 3.69 -3.30
CA ARG A 424 -12.12 4.25 -4.42
C ARG A 424 -11.45 3.87 -5.73
N VAL A 425 -12.25 3.68 -6.77
CA VAL A 425 -11.77 3.30 -8.11
C VAL A 425 -11.97 4.48 -9.05
N VAL A 426 -10.90 5.25 -9.30
CA VAL A 426 -10.96 6.52 -10.02
C VAL A 426 -10.67 6.33 -11.50
N ALA A 427 -11.56 6.76 -12.39
CA ALA A 427 -11.32 6.79 -13.84
C ALA A 427 -10.35 7.93 -14.21
N ASP A 428 -9.26 7.59 -14.88
CA ASP A 428 -8.13 8.50 -15.15
C ASP A 428 -8.54 9.74 -15.98
N HIS A 429 -9.44 9.58 -16.95
CA HIS A 429 -9.85 10.68 -17.86
C HIS A 429 -10.73 11.76 -17.22
N SER A 430 -11.38 11.46 -16.10
CA SER A 430 -12.43 12.29 -15.48
C SER A 430 -12.17 12.64 -14.01
N GLY A 431 -11.35 11.86 -13.31
CA GLY A 431 -11.17 11.97 -11.86
C GLY A 431 -12.38 11.50 -11.05
N LYS A 432 -13.39 10.90 -11.69
CA LYS A 432 -14.61 10.39 -11.06
C LYS A 432 -14.46 8.93 -10.67
N VAL A 433 -15.32 8.45 -9.79
CA VAL A 433 -15.20 7.11 -9.20
C VAL A 433 -16.26 6.17 -9.71
N LEU A 434 -15.93 4.88 -9.85
CA LEU A 434 -16.95 3.84 -9.98
C LEU A 434 -17.88 3.90 -8.77
N THR A 435 -19.18 3.86 -9.04
CA THR A 435 -20.26 4.15 -8.10
C THR A 435 -21.40 3.19 -8.38
N VAL A 436 -21.87 2.46 -7.37
CA VAL A 436 -23.11 1.69 -7.49
C VAL A 436 -24.28 2.67 -7.51
N SER A 437 -25.02 2.68 -8.62
CA SER A 437 -26.02 3.71 -8.90
C SER A 437 -27.12 3.75 -7.82
N GLY A 438 -27.38 4.97 -7.33
CA GLY A 438 -28.40 5.24 -6.31
C GLY A 438 -28.14 4.60 -4.94
N GLY A 439 -26.93 4.07 -4.68
CA GLY A 439 -26.64 3.32 -3.46
C GLY A 439 -27.49 2.05 -3.30
N SER A 440 -27.99 1.51 -4.41
CA SER A 440 -28.83 0.29 -4.40
C SER A 440 -28.09 -0.88 -3.76
N THR A 441 -28.78 -1.70 -2.98
CA THR A 441 -28.27 -2.98 -2.47
C THR A 441 -28.78 -4.18 -3.26
N GLN A 442 -29.50 -3.94 -4.36
CA GLN A 442 -30.05 -4.99 -5.22
C GLN A 442 -28.99 -5.58 -6.14
N GLU A 443 -29.10 -6.89 -6.41
CA GLU A 443 -28.35 -7.54 -7.49
C GLU A 443 -28.72 -6.95 -8.85
N GLY A 444 -27.73 -6.84 -9.73
CA GLY A 444 -27.88 -6.28 -11.07
C GLY A 444 -27.98 -4.75 -11.09
N ALA A 445 -27.82 -4.07 -9.96
CA ALA A 445 -27.75 -2.60 -9.96
C ALA A 445 -26.53 -2.11 -10.76
N ASP A 446 -26.76 -1.13 -11.62
CA ASP A 446 -25.75 -0.59 -12.52
C ASP A 446 -24.61 0.10 -11.76
N VAL A 447 -23.40 -0.05 -12.28
CA VAL A 447 -22.22 0.73 -11.89
C VAL A 447 -22.02 1.84 -12.90
N VAL A 448 -21.83 3.05 -12.40
CA VAL A 448 -21.61 4.28 -13.18
C VAL A 448 -20.36 4.99 -12.69
N GLN A 449 -19.88 6.00 -13.40
CA GLN A 449 -19.00 6.98 -12.79
C GLN A 449 -19.80 8.09 -12.09
N TRP A 450 -19.27 8.63 -11.01
CA TRP A 450 -19.84 9.80 -10.33
C TRP A 450 -18.75 10.62 -9.63
N VAL A 451 -19.02 11.89 -9.33
CA VAL A 451 -18.14 12.69 -8.46
C VAL A 451 -17.95 11.99 -7.11
N TRP A 452 -16.73 11.95 -6.60
CA TRP A 452 -16.45 11.42 -5.27
C TRP A 452 -17.13 12.28 -4.20
N ASP A 453 -18.02 11.68 -3.43
CA ASP A 453 -18.70 12.30 -2.29
C ASP A 453 -18.61 11.45 -1.01
N ASP A 454 -17.74 10.44 -1.03
CA ASP A 454 -17.33 9.65 0.12
C ASP A 454 -18.44 8.81 0.77
N ARG A 455 -19.46 8.42 -0.01
CA ARG A 455 -20.50 7.51 0.45
C ARG A 455 -20.10 6.06 0.24
N ASP A 456 -20.63 5.17 1.07
CA ASP A 456 -20.30 3.74 1.08
C ASP A 456 -20.50 3.02 -0.28
N HIS A 457 -21.39 3.51 -1.14
CA HIS A 457 -21.60 2.94 -2.48
C HIS A 457 -20.58 3.38 -3.54
N GLN A 458 -19.58 4.18 -3.14
CA GLN A 458 -18.38 4.53 -3.90
C GLN A 458 -17.12 3.86 -3.33
N ARG A 459 -17.26 3.10 -2.23
CA ARG A 459 -16.17 2.45 -1.50
C ARG A 459 -16.18 0.95 -1.80
N PHE A 460 -15.00 0.41 -2.12
CA PHE A 460 -14.82 -1.00 -2.44
C PHE A 460 -13.68 -1.60 -1.63
N THR A 461 -13.82 -2.84 -1.15
CA THR A 461 -12.67 -3.64 -0.72
C THR A 461 -12.12 -4.42 -1.92
N LEU A 462 -10.80 -4.50 -2.03
CA LEU A 462 -10.12 -5.38 -2.98
C LEU A 462 -9.75 -6.66 -2.25
N GLU A 463 -10.37 -7.78 -2.63
CA GLU A 463 -10.19 -9.08 -1.99
C GLU A 463 -9.52 -10.05 -2.95
N ASP A 464 -8.44 -10.69 -2.51
CA ASP A 464 -7.76 -11.73 -3.27
C ASP A 464 -8.69 -12.93 -3.50
N ALA A 465 -8.77 -13.38 -4.76
CA ALA A 465 -9.50 -14.57 -5.18
C ALA A 465 -8.56 -15.72 -5.58
N GLY A 466 -7.24 -15.55 -5.39
CA GLY A 466 -6.18 -16.52 -5.70
C GLY A 466 -5.60 -16.32 -7.10
N GLY A 467 -4.34 -16.72 -7.33
CA GLY A 467 -3.74 -16.73 -8.66
C GLY A 467 -3.59 -15.36 -9.34
N GLY A 468 -3.58 -14.26 -8.57
CA GLY A 468 -3.46 -12.90 -9.11
C GLY A 468 -4.76 -12.30 -9.64
N VAL A 469 -5.90 -12.90 -9.33
CA VAL A 469 -7.24 -12.33 -9.59
C VAL A 469 -7.91 -11.86 -8.31
N TYR A 470 -8.74 -10.84 -8.44
CA TYR A 470 -9.34 -10.13 -7.32
C TYR A 470 -10.83 -9.90 -7.55
N ARG A 471 -11.57 -9.70 -6.46
CA ARG A 471 -12.94 -9.19 -6.50
C ARG A 471 -13.00 -7.84 -5.80
N LEU A 472 -13.77 -6.92 -6.38
CA LEU A 472 -14.07 -5.63 -5.77
C LEU A 472 -15.44 -5.73 -5.10
N ARG A 473 -15.51 -5.65 -3.77
CA ARG A 473 -16.78 -5.71 -3.02
C ARG A 473 -17.21 -4.32 -2.61
N ALA A 474 -18.41 -3.91 -3.00
CA ALA A 474 -19.00 -2.64 -2.60
C ALA A 474 -19.31 -2.65 -1.10
N LYS A 475 -18.89 -1.61 -0.38
CA LYS A 475 -18.97 -1.53 1.08
C LYS A 475 -20.41 -1.57 1.59
N HIS A 476 -21.33 -0.83 0.96
CA HIS A 476 -22.71 -0.67 1.44
C HIS A 476 -23.58 -1.90 1.27
N SER A 477 -23.35 -2.71 0.23
CA SER A 477 -24.19 -3.86 -0.13
C SER A 477 -23.55 -5.20 0.20
N GLY A 478 -22.22 -5.25 0.31
CA GLY A 478 -21.46 -6.51 0.39
C GLY A 478 -21.44 -7.30 -0.91
N LEU A 479 -22.02 -6.78 -2.00
CA LEU A 479 -22.01 -7.40 -3.33
C LEU A 479 -20.71 -7.05 -4.09
N VAL A 480 -20.39 -7.80 -5.13
CA VAL A 480 -19.15 -7.63 -5.90
C VAL A 480 -19.39 -7.04 -7.28
N LEU A 481 -18.38 -6.34 -7.80
CA LEU A 481 -18.34 -5.86 -9.18
C LEU A 481 -18.42 -7.04 -10.16
N ASP A 482 -19.39 -6.98 -11.05
CA ASP A 482 -19.76 -8.04 -11.99
C ASP A 482 -20.02 -7.45 -13.38
N VAL A 483 -19.98 -8.29 -14.41
CA VAL A 483 -20.42 -7.98 -15.76
C VAL A 483 -21.78 -8.64 -16.00
N ALA A 484 -22.77 -7.84 -16.37
CA ALA A 484 -24.10 -8.34 -16.72
C ALA A 484 -24.08 -9.18 -18.01
N ALA A 485 -25.01 -10.13 -18.09
CA ALA A 485 -25.20 -10.91 -19.32
C ALA A 485 -25.58 -10.00 -20.51
N PRO A 486 -25.07 -10.28 -21.73
CA PRO A 486 -24.12 -11.36 -22.07
C PRO A 486 -22.66 -11.01 -21.72
N GLN A 487 -22.00 -11.84 -20.91
CA GLN A 487 -20.71 -11.50 -20.26
C GLN A 487 -19.49 -11.44 -21.18
N GLY A 488 -19.57 -11.91 -22.43
CA GLY A 488 -18.49 -11.84 -23.41
C GLY A 488 -18.63 -10.71 -24.43
N LYS A 489 -19.65 -9.85 -24.31
CA LYS A 489 -20.00 -8.87 -25.34
C LYS A 489 -19.48 -7.48 -25.01
N ASN A 490 -18.95 -6.79 -26.01
CA ASN A 490 -18.66 -5.35 -25.94
C ASN A 490 -19.92 -4.56 -25.54
N GLY A 491 -19.76 -3.67 -24.57
CA GLY A 491 -20.85 -2.82 -24.08
C GLY A 491 -21.74 -3.47 -23.03
N SER A 492 -21.47 -4.71 -22.59
CA SER A 492 -22.16 -5.27 -21.42
C SER A 492 -21.85 -4.42 -20.19
N ARG A 493 -22.89 -4.09 -19.44
CA ARG A 493 -22.81 -3.18 -18.29
C ARG A 493 -22.05 -3.83 -17.14
N LEU A 494 -21.30 -3.02 -16.40
CA LEU A 494 -20.84 -3.39 -15.08
C LEU A 494 -21.98 -3.18 -14.09
N VAL A 495 -22.19 -4.17 -13.23
CA VAL A 495 -23.23 -4.20 -12.20
C VAL A 495 -22.62 -4.69 -10.89
N GLN A 496 -23.40 -4.72 -9.81
CA GLN A 496 -23.05 -5.50 -8.63
C GLN A 496 -23.89 -6.78 -8.54
N SER A 497 -23.36 -7.85 -7.95
CA SER A 497 -24.11 -9.10 -7.71
C SER A 497 -23.51 -9.93 -6.57
N THR A 498 -24.20 -11.00 -6.16
CA THR A 498 -23.66 -11.95 -5.18
C THR A 498 -22.44 -12.66 -5.75
N TYR A 499 -21.36 -12.72 -4.97
CA TYR A 499 -20.16 -13.44 -5.38
C TYR A 499 -20.42 -14.95 -5.42
N THR A 500 -20.21 -15.55 -6.59
CA THR A 500 -20.37 -17.01 -6.82
C THR A 500 -19.07 -17.67 -7.30
N GLY A 501 -17.98 -16.91 -7.44
CA GLY A 501 -16.68 -17.42 -7.90
C GLY A 501 -16.56 -17.59 -9.42
N VAL A 502 -17.54 -17.09 -10.18
CA VAL A 502 -17.51 -17.13 -11.65
C VAL A 502 -16.51 -16.12 -12.24
N PRO A 503 -15.87 -16.41 -13.38
CA PRO A 503 -14.82 -15.56 -13.95
C PRO A 503 -15.25 -14.11 -14.27
N HIS A 504 -16.52 -13.86 -14.53
CA HIS A 504 -16.99 -12.51 -14.87
C HIS A 504 -17.12 -11.58 -13.64
N GLN A 505 -16.92 -12.12 -12.43
CA GLN A 505 -16.81 -11.38 -11.17
C GLN A 505 -15.36 -11.21 -10.70
N GLN A 506 -14.40 -11.67 -11.49
CA GLN A 506 -12.98 -11.68 -11.16
C GLN A 506 -12.22 -10.72 -12.08
N TRP A 507 -11.31 -9.96 -11.48
CA TRP A 507 -10.64 -8.84 -12.11
C TRP A 507 -9.13 -8.89 -11.84
N THR A 508 -8.34 -8.45 -12.81
CA THR A 508 -6.94 -8.08 -12.60
C THR A 508 -6.81 -6.58 -12.87
N TYR A 509 -6.07 -5.86 -12.03
CA TYR A 509 -6.01 -4.38 -12.07
C TYR A 509 -4.71 -3.82 -12.68
N ARG A 510 -3.94 -4.64 -13.40
CA ARG A 510 -2.70 -4.22 -14.08
C ARG A 510 -2.27 -5.18 -15.19
N GLY A 511 -1.44 -4.69 -16.12
CA GLY A 511 -0.64 -5.55 -16.98
C GLY A 511 0.50 -6.21 -16.21
N GLN A 512 0.94 -7.38 -16.68
CA GLN A 512 2.00 -8.17 -16.09
C GLN A 512 3.37 -7.73 -16.63
N TRP A 513 4.42 -7.84 -15.83
CA TRP A 513 5.78 -7.87 -16.37
C TRP A 513 6.06 -9.24 -16.97
N ILE A 514 6.76 -9.28 -18.11
CA ILE A 514 7.29 -10.52 -18.71
C ILE A 514 8.81 -10.48 -18.54
N MET A 515 9.31 -11.16 -17.51
CA MET A 515 10.69 -11.02 -17.04
C MET A 515 11.58 -12.16 -17.49
N ALA A 516 12.72 -11.87 -18.09
CA ALA A 516 13.70 -12.86 -18.49
C ALA A 516 14.53 -13.35 -17.30
N LEU A 517 14.67 -14.67 -17.14
CA LEU A 517 15.38 -15.30 -16.02
C LEU A 517 16.87 -14.91 -15.97
N HIS A 518 17.56 -14.83 -17.12
CA HIS A 518 19.02 -14.62 -17.13
C HIS A 518 19.43 -13.21 -16.70
N SER A 519 18.59 -12.21 -16.93
CA SER A 519 18.93 -10.80 -16.68
C SER A 519 18.11 -10.16 -15.56
N GLY A 520 16.91 -10.69 -15.26
CA GLY A 520 15.92 -10.03 -14.40
C GLY A 520 15.26 -8.81 -15.05
N LYS A 521 15.56 -8.56 -16.33
CA LYS A 521 14.97 -7.48 -17.13
C LYS A 521 13.63 -7.91 -17.72
N VAL A 522 12.81 -6.94 -18.10
CA VAL A 522 11.44 -7.19 -18.58
C VAL A 522 11.32 -6.87 -20.07
N MET A 523 10.36 -7.51 -20.73
CA MET A 523 9.90 -7.11 -22.06
C MET A 523 9.46 -5.64 -22.03
N ASP A 524 9.94 -4.88 -22.99
CA ASP A 524 9.72 -3.44 -23.15
C ASP A 524 9.44 -3.14 -24.62
N VAL A 525 8.39 -2.36 -24.89
CA VAL A 525 8.23 -1.73 -26.20
C VAL A 525 9.08 -0.48 -26.26
N ARG A 526 10.11 -0.51 -27.11
CA ARG A 526 11.22 0.45 -27.10
C ARG A 526 10.75 1.90 -27.04
N GLY A 527 11.18 2.58 -25.97
CA GLY A 527 10.93 4.01 -25.75
C GLY A 527 9.45 4.36 -25.53
N GLY A 528 8.61 3.37 -25.24
CA GLY A 528 7.16 3.57 -25.12
C GLY A 528 6.50 4.05 -26.41
N SER A 529 7.12 3.79 -27.57
CA SER A 529 6.54 4.17 -28.86
C SER A 529 5.15 3.54 -29.02
N VAL A 530 4.24 4.27 -29.65
CA VAL A 530 2.92 3.78 -30.06
C VAL A 530 2.88 3.44 -31.54
N ASP A 531 4.01 3.48 -32.25
CA ASP A 531 4.05 3.23 -33.69
C ASP A 531 4.00 1.73 -34.01
N ASP A 532 3.41 1.41 -35.16
CA ASP A 532 3.42 0.06 -35.72
C ASP A 532 4.87 -0.37 -36.01
N GLY A 533 5.23 -1.58 -35.59
CA GLY A 533 6.57 -2.12 -35.81
C GLY A 533 7.61 -1.63 -34.80
N ALA A 534 7.22 -0.85 -33.78
CA ALA A 534 8.14 -0.53 -32.69
C ALA A 534 8.66 -1.81 -32.03
N GLN A 535 9.97 -1.85 -31.79
CA GLN A 535 10.67 -3.06 -31.41
C GLN A 535 10.38 -3.49 -29.97
N GLY A 536 10.19 -4.79 -29.77
CA GLY A 536 10.25 -5.44 -28.46
C GLY A 536 11.71 -5.67 -28.07
N VAL A 537 12.10 -5.12 -26.92
CA VAL A 537 13.45 -5.24 -26.35
C VAL A 537 13.36 -5.73 -24.91
N GLN A 538 14.46 -6.21 -24.34
CA GLN A 538 14.56 -6.25 -22.87
C GLN A 538 14.99 -4.88 -22.35
N PHE A 539 14.48 -4.49 -21.20
CA PHE A 539 14.91 -3.29 -20.49
C PHE A 539 14.79 -3.50 -18.99
N SER A 540 15.61 -2.78 -18.22
CA SER A 540 15.52 -2.79 -16.77
C SER A 540 14.13 -2.37 -16.29
N PRO A 541 13.59 -2.96 -15.21
CA PRO A 541 12.23 -2.69 -14.77
C PRO A 541 12.00 -1.21 -14.43
N GLY A 542 10.85 -0.70 -14.85
CA GLY A 542 10.39 0.67 -14.67
C GLY A 542 8.88 0.76 -14.47
N VAL A 543 8.38 1.97 -14.19
CA VAL A 543 6.95 2.23 -13.99
C VAL A 543 6.18 2.47 -15.29
N GLY A 544 6.88 2.56 -16.42
CA GLY A 544 6.26 2.77 -17.72
C GLY A 544 5.34 1.62 -18.12
N ASP A 545 4.14 1.97 -18.63
CA ASP A 545 3.17 0.98 -19.11
C ASP A 545 3.64 0.21 -20.35
N ASN A 546 4.69 0.68 -21.02
CA ASN A 546 5.31 -0.02 -22.15
C ASN A 546 6.03 -1.32 -21.76
N GLN A 547 6.15 -1.57 -20.46
CA GLN A 547 6.66 -2.82 -19.90
C GLN A 547 5.55 -3.72 -19.32
N ARG A 548 4.29 -3.27 -19.38
CA ARG A 548 3.15 -3.98 -18.80
C ARG A 548 2.35 -4.64 -19.93
N PHE A 549 2.11 -5.94 -19.83
CA PHE A 549 1.37 -6.70 -20.84
C PHE A 549 0.12 -7.35 -20.27
N LEU A 550 -1.04 -7.08 -20.86
CA LEU A 550 -2.25 -7.83 -20.57
C LEU A 550 -2.16 -9.18 -21.29
N VAL A 551 -2.44 -10.26 -20.56
CA VAL A 551 -2.46 -11.61 -21.10
C VAL A 551 -3.91 -11.98 -21.37
N GLU A 552 -4.29 -11.97 -22.64
CA GLU A 552 -5.67 -12.12 -23.06
C GLU A 552 -5.88 -13.43 -23.83
N SER A 553 -6.83 -14.27 -23.39
CA SER A 553 -7.12 -15.54 -24.06
C SER A 553 -7.77 -15.28 -25.42
N VAL A 554 -7.28 -15.96 -26.45
CA VAL A 554 -7.87 -15.94 -27.81
C VAL A 554 -8.44 -17.31 -28.21
N GLY A 555 -8.64 -18.20 -27.24
CA GLY A 555 -9.13 -19.57 -27.44
C GLY A 555 -8.03 -20.58 -27.75
N ASP A 556 -8.39 -21.87 -27.71
CA ASP A 556 -7.54 -23.01 -28.09
C ASP A 556 -6.18 -23.11 -27.37
N GLY A 557 -6.09 -22.55 -26.14
CA GLY A 557 -4.86 -22.52 -25.35
C GLY A 557 -3.84 -21.46 -25.80
N TYR A 558 -4.25 -20.49 -26.62
CA TYR A 558 -3.42 -19.36 -27.03
C TYR A 558 -3.86 -18.06 -26.38
N VAL A 559 -2.90 -17.16 -26.22
CA VAL A 559 -3.09 -15.79 -25.73
C VAL A 559 -2.56 -14.79 -26.74
N ARG A 560 -3.03 -13.54 -26.64
CA ARG A 560 -2.34 -12.36 -27.16
C ARG A 560 -1.75 -11.57 -25.97
N LEU A 561 -0.60 -10.95 -26.19
CA LEU A 561 0.09 -10.15 -25.19
C LEU A 561 -0.07 -8.67 -25.58
N VAL A 562 -0.94 -7.95 -24.88
CA VAL A 562 -1.31 -6.56 -25.23
C VAL A 562 -0.48 -5.59 -24.42
N ALA A 563 0.32 -4.73 -25.08
CA ALA A 563 1.09 -3.70 -24.41
C ALA A 563 0.17 -2.63 -23.81
N ALA A 564 0.29 -2.38 -22.51
CA ALA A 564 -0.66 -1.56 -21.77
C ALA A 564 -0.62 -0.09 -22.20
N HIS A 565 0.51 0.43 -22.68
CA HIS A 565 0.60 1.83 -23.13
C HIS A 565 -0.07 2.12 -24.47
N SER A 566 -0.13 1.14 -25.37
CA SER A 566 -0.59 1.35 -26.77
C SER A 566 -1.85 0.58 -27.14
N GLY A 567 -2.22 -0.46 -26.38
CA GLY A 567 -3.29 -1.39 -26.75
C GLY A 567 -2.95 -2.30 -27.94
N LYS A 568 -1.72 -2.24 -28.45
CA LYS A 568 -1.22 -3.12 -29.53
C LYS A 568 -0.70 -4.43 -28.97
N VAL A 569 -0.58 -5.44 -29.82
CA VAL A 569 -0.13 -6.77 -29.41
C VAL A 569 1.33 -7.00 -29.76
N LEU A 570 1.98 -7.89 -29.00
CA LEU A 570 3.24 -8.49 -29.40
C LEU A 570 3.06 -9.28 -30.71
N ASP A 571 4.00 -9.13 -31.63
CA ASP A 571 3.96 -9.67 -32.99
C ASP A 571 5.37 -10.14 -33.41
N VAL A 572 5.48 -11.32 -34.03
CA VAL A 572 6.71 -11.73 -34.72
C VAL A 572 6.73 -11.10 -36.11
N ALA A 573 7.68 -10.18 -36.33
CA ALA A 573 7.72 -9.30 -37.50
C ALA A 573 7.57 -10.06 -38.83
N GLY A 574 6.56 -9.64 -39.60
CA GLY A 574 6.26 -10.21 -40.92
C GLY A 574 5.80 -11.66 -40.91
N GLY A 575 5.51 -12.24 -39.75
CA GLY A 575 5.19 -13.67 -39.61
C GLY A 575 6.33 -14.60 -40.03
N SER A 576 7.58 -14.13 -39.96
CA SER A 576 8.75 -14.93 -40.33
C SER A 576 8.83 -16.23 -39.53
N GLN A 577 9.34 -17.31 -40.14
CA GLN A 577 9.64 -18.57 -39.45
C GLN A 577 11.12 -18.70 -39.05
N ASP A 578 11.95 -17.70 -39.37
CA ASP A 578 13.39 -17.75 -39.17
C ASP A 578 13.80 -17.39 -37.73
N ASN A 579 14.90 -17.99 -37.28
CA ASN A 579 15.59 -17.59 -36.06
C ASN A 579 16.11 -16.16 -36.19
N GLY A 580 15.93 -15.36 -35.14
CA GLY A 580 16.36 -13.97 -35.11
C GLY A 580 15.33 -12.97 -35.65
N ALA A 581 14.16 -13.42 -36.11
CA ALA A 581 13.07 -12.51 -36.44
C ALA A 581 12.65 -11.72 -35.19
N GLN A 582 12.55 -10.40 -35.33
CA GLN A 582 12.30 -9.49 -34.22
C GLN A 582 10.87 -9.62 -33.71
N LEU A 583 10.70 -9.49 -32.39
CA LEU A 583 9.42 -9.15 -31.82
C LEU A 583 9.20 -7.64 -31.96
N VAL A 584 7.99 -7.27 -32.34
CA VAL A 584 7.53 -5.89 -32.47
C VAL A 584 6.14 -5.75 -31.84
N GLN A 585 5.65 -4.52 -31.67
CA GLN A 585 4.22 -4.30 -31.46
C GLN A 585 3.51 -4.11 -32.81
N TRP A 586 2.27 -4.57 -32.91
CA TRP A 586 1.43 -4.36 -34.09
C TRP A 586 -0.06 -4.32 -33.74
N PRO A 587 -0.92 -3.66 -34.53
CA PRO A 587 -2.36 -3.78 -34.39
C PRO A 587 -2.81 -5.24 -34.44
N TRP A 588 -3.76 -5.61 -33.58
CA TRP A 588 -4.31 -6.96 -33.58
C TRP A 588 -5.02 -7.25 -34.92
N SER A 589 -4.54 -8.28 -35.61
CA SER A 589 -5.08 -8.77 -36.88
C SER A 589 -5.70 -10.17 -36.77
N GLY A 590 -5.42 -10.88 -35.68
CA GLY A 590 -5.81 -12.27 -35.51
C GLY A 590 -4.86 -13.29 -36.14
N GLY A 591 -3.76 -12.83 -36.76
CA GLY A 591 -2.73 -13.68 -37.36
C GLY A 591 -2.03 -14.58 -36.34
N ASP A 592 -1.55 -15.74 -36.79
CA ASP A 592 -0.89 -16.73 -35.91
C ASP A 592 0.46 -16.24 -35.37
N ASN A 593 1.09 -15.25 -36.01
CA ASN A 593 2.30 -14.58 -35.51
C ASN A 593 2.05 -13.63 -34.34
N GLN A 594 0.78 -13.42 -33.96
CA GLN A 594 0.35 -12.64 -32.79
C GLN A 594 -0.26 -13.50 -31.68
N ARG A 595 -0.22 -14.84 -31.84
CA ARG A 595 -0.79 -15.81 -30.90
C ARG A 595 0.32 -16.60 -30.24
N PHE A 596 0.32 -16.64 -28.91
CA PHE A 596 1.36 -17.27 -28.13
C PHE A 596 0.81 -18.33 -27.17
N GLN A 597 1.59 -19.38 -26.91
CA GLN A 597 1.36 -20.28 -25.78
C GLN A 597 2.35 -19.96 -24.67
N ILE A 598 1.87 -19.89 -23.43
CA ILE A 598 2.73 -19.77 -22.25
C ILE A 598 2.82 -21.15 -21.62
N ILE A 599 3.99 -21.79 -21.75
CA ILE A 599 4.19 -23.18 -21.32
C ILE A 599 5.13 -23.19 -20.11
N PRO A 600 4.66 -23.62 -18.93
CA PRO A 600 5.50 -23.76 -17.74
C PRO A 600 6.67 -24.71 -17.99
N VAL A 601 7.80 -24.38 -17.39
CA VAL A 601 8.98 -25.25 -17.26
C VAL A 601 9.20 -25.59 -15.78
N SER A 602 10.00 -26.62 -15.48
CA SER A 602 10.06 -27.26 -14.15
C SER A 602 10.64 -26.39 -13.02
N ASP A 603 11.10 -25.19 -13.31
CA ASP A 603 11.81 -24.28 -12.40
C ASP A 603 10.99 -23.03 -11.99
N GLY A 604 9.67 -23.03 -12.28
CA GLY A 604 8.78 -21.91 -11.96
C GLY A 604 8.75 -20.79 -13.01
N TYR A 605 9.45 -20.98 -14.14
CA TYR A 605 9.38 -20.09 -15.30
C TYR A 605 8.49 -20.68 -16.40
N SER A 606 8.34 -19.96 -17.50
CA SER A 606 7.64 -20.39 -18.70
C SER A 606 8.47 -20.10 -19.95
N ARG A 607 8.24 -20.86 -21.02
CA ARG A 607 8.61 -20.44 -22.37
C ARG A 607 7.37 -19.90 -23.08
N ILE A 608 7.55 -18.87 -23.90
CA ILE A 608 6.47 -18.22 -24.64
C ILE A 608 6.64 -18.57 -26.11
N VAL A 609 5.73 -19.36 -26.65
CA VAL A 609 5.85 -20.01 -27.98
C VAL A 609 4.94 -19.31 -28.99
N ALA A 610 5.48 -18.82 -30.10
CA ALA A 610 4.70 -18.26 -31.20
C ALA A 610 4.01 -19.38 -32.00
N LYS A 611 2.71 -19.22 -32.26
CA LYS A 611 1.88 -20.26 -32.89
C LYS A 611 2.33 -20.62 -34.31
N HIS A 612 2.66 -19.63 -35.13
CA HIS A 612 2.95 -19.82 -36.56
C HIS A 612 4.27 -20.55 -36.84
N SER A 613 5.23 -20.51 -35.91
CA SER A 613 6.58 -21.05 -36.09
C SER A 613 6.95 -22.15 -35.09
N GLY A 614 6.26 -22.23 -33.94
CA GLY A 614 6.64 -23.11 -32.82
C GLY A 614 7.91 -22.66 -32.08
N LYS A 615 8.46 -21.49 -32.42
CA LYS A 615 9.66 -20.91 -31.79
C LYS A 615 9.31 -20.11 -30.55
N VAL A 616 10.30 -19.87 -29.71
CA VAL A 616 10.13 -19.19 -28.43
C VAL A 616 10.65 -17.75 -28.47
N LEU A 617 10.12 -16.89 -27.60
CA LEU A 617 10.76 -15.61 -27.28
C LEU A 617 12.17 -15.84 -26.70
N ASP A 618 13.14 -15.09 -27.21
CA ASP A 618 14.57 -15.18 -26.90
C ASP A 618 15.17 -13.77 -26.81
N VAL A 619 15.87 -13.48 -25.71
CA VAL A 619 16.71 -12.28 -25.66
C VAL A 619 18.01 -12.54 -26.39
N GLN A 620 18.28 -11.73 -27.43
CA GLN A 620 19.39 -11.94 -28.34
C GLN A 620 20.74 -12.04 -27.61
N TYR A 621 21.53 -13.04 -27.98
CA TYR A 621 22.88 -13.31 -27.45
C TYR A 621 22.96 -13.58 -25.94
N SER A 622 21.82 -13.85 -25.27
CA SER A 622 21.75 -13.93 -23.81
C SER A 622 22.32 -12.68 -23.11
N SER A 623 22.29 -11.53 -23.79
CA SER A 623 22.84 -10.29 -23.23
C SER A 623 22.07 -9.88 -21.99
N VAL A 624 22.75 -9.23 -21.06
CA VAL A 624 22.13 -8.60 -19.88
C VAL A 624 22.00 -7.09 -20.05
N ASP A 625 22.29 -6.54 -21.22
CA ASP A 625 22.24 -5.10 -21.49
C ASP A 625 20.82 -4.63 -21.80
N ASP A 626 20.53 -3.37 -21.48
CA ASP A 626 19.29 -2.70 -21.86
C ASP A 626 19.16 -2.54 -23.38
N SER A 627 17.92 -2.47 -23.85
CA SER A 627 17.57 -2.23 -25.26
C SER A 627 18.05 -3.30 -26.24
N VAL A 628 18.35 -4.51 -25.76
CA VAL A 628 18.66 -5.66 -26.61
C VAL A 628 17.37 -6.26 -27.15
N SER A 629 17.35 -6.56 -28.45
CA SER A 629 16.21 -7.14 -29.16
C SER A 629 15.71 -8.42 -28.49
N VAL A 630 14.39 -8.52 -28.32
CA VAL A 630 13.75 -9.83 -28.18
C VAL A 630 13.41 -10.33 -29.58
N VAL A 631 13.81 -11.57 -29.87
CA VAL A 631 13.60 -12.26 -31.14
C VAL A 631 12.87 -13.57 -30.91
N GLN A 632 12.41 -14.22 -31.97
CA GLN A 632 12.07 -15.63 -31.88
C GLN A 632 13.33 -16.49 -32.14
N TRP A 633 13.43 -17.61 -31.44
CA TRP A 633 14.48 -18.61 -31.68
C TRP A 633 13.99 -20.02 -31.39
N ASP A 634 14.69 -21.04 -31.90
CA ASP A 634 14.45 -22.42 -31.52
C ASP A 634 14.68 -22.63 -30.02
N TRP A 635 13.83 -23.44 -29.39
CA TRP A 635 13.98 -23.74 -27.97
C TRP A 635 15.28 -24.51 -27.69
N ASN A 636 16.14 -23.94 -26.84
CA ASN A 636 17.45 -24.49 -26.51
C ASN A 636 17.72 -24.60 -24.99
N LEU A 637 16.67 -24.44 -24.16
CA LEU A 637 16.74 -24.46 -22.68
C LEU A 637 17.53 -23.28 -22.08
N GLY A 638 17.91 -22.29 -22.88
CA GLY A 638 18.62 -21.09 -22.45
C GLY A 638 17.87 -20.30 -21.37
N ALA A 639 18.60 -19.71 -20.43
CA ALA A 639 18.00 -18.82 -19.43
C ALA A 639 17.38 -17.56 -20.05
N ASN A 640 17.87 -17.12 -21.21
CA ASN A 640 17.35 -16.02 -22.02
C ASN A 640 16.05 -16.35 -22.78
N GLN A 641 15.58 -17.59 -22.71
CA GLN A 641 14.31 -18.06 -23.28
C GLN A 641 13.27 -18.44 -22.19
N ARG A 642 13.63 -18.26 -20.92
CA ARG A 642 12.77 -18.56 -19.76
C ARG A 642 12.26 -17.25 -19.16
N TRP A 643 10.94 -17.17 -19.02
CA TRP A 643 10.23 -15.95 -18.67
C TRP A 643 9.32 -16.16 -17.46
N LYS A 644 9.24 -15.18 -16.56
CA LYS A 644 8.29 -15.13 -15.44
C LYS A 644 7.26 -14.04 -15.70
N LEU A 645 5.98 -14.35 -15.49
CA LEU A 645 4.89 -13.37 -15.54
C LEU A 645 4.58 -12.89 -14.13
N LEU A 646 4.47 -11.58 -13.93
CA LEU A 646 4.45 -10.92 -12.61
C LEU A 646 3.42 -9.80 -12.50
#